data_AF-A0A8S1VMR8-F1
#
_entry.id   AF-A0A8S1VMR8-F1
#
_cell.length_a   1.000
_cell.length_b   1.000
_cell.length_c   1.000
_cell.angle_alpha   90.00
_cell.angle_beta   90.00
_cell.angle_gamma   90.00
#
_symmetry.space_group_name_H-M   'P 1'
#
loop_
_entity.id
_entity.type
_entity.pdbx_description
1 polymer ?
#
loop_
_entity_poly.entity_id
_entity_poly.type
_entity_poly.pdbx_seq_one_letter_code
_entity_poly.pdbx_strand_id
1 'polypeptide(L)'
;MSEHLDVAQIAIVIFFIFIALTIGGLVSEITKKIMIPYPAAVFLVGILIGSQFNNIHNHLLHRTVQAAFNIDANSNMTLFLPALVFSSAFNADIYIMKQQIMQIFVLSFPSLLISASLICLGLKLLLEYDDEYYSWGFAFVFGVVVTCTDTLQVVKILNNAEAPKKFISLVQGESLVNNCASMVLMLIAVNCARGDCDLLTVELSYGVSLLLGGAFVGIMFGLFTVWWIRRINHNSILTINLTIVSAYVTYFVAESVDLGFRKNGLVAVITLGLFMSAFSKIRIRTEVEHPLQIFWQYTQFANETIIFIITGVTCGYKIFDQQSPYIRKQDYINTVLLYFYILLSKFISVLLLLPTINLYGQQVKMSEAILFSYSGTRGAVQLMLALLVVKEPSFSDQWSDIFLFHTTFIVILTMLINGSTIPLYVKFSGLCTTAQYRAKVRLNFLQEMKEQIEFKLNQMKEDYKQKTIDWNKVEFFSGLAETNRQIQQKDDKLSKKQLDEDNKHKKEKESSIVGRFQKLLKSKGLQDDYNDDDIDSDDIIETRDRFLMALKQTYWDLYSQNQCGGKAYNLLIESVRWDLDTVEGRMCSWDFIYNVFYSPIYMRFLYSLNKFPIIRRFSGDLLFDWVAMGYEVISTYVRAHEEMENMIEEFPINVNLKKKLSKESKENRTNAENFIEGYFYVSFPEIIKLIQTKKSAQGCLASQGKYLLRKYELGELDFQQFQKLKLQLNNFVCNVEDIRPIWPQISIHTKLKVLPLFSEFNDDLLKQLALQSKELLFDKDECIYREGDLARYFYIITRGRVNETSSAYINYSISKDIGQFLSCHHIVLESTLYISQVLAASLVEVIQIEIELMVSLYKQSLYMQDFVWRDSIFSLSRFYPKELQIFSHVEREIIENILAFVVFKKYSAYTTVSFQAGILLQGRLTEMKQEKKVRIEEDLFDVNCNDGIQGPLLFPFINQTYTYQTETVCSFFLFDDNKKEEIMKLIQTERSSERRRTRLQTDLRVSVSGVNRQSFGFSYLLRPSKVNLDINDSKH
;
A
#
# COMPACT_ATOMS: atom_id res chain seq x y z
N MET A 1 4.96 41.58 36.97
CA MET A 1 5.14 40.27 37.64
C MET A 1 3.83 39.49 37.70
N SER A 2 2.70 40.12 38.05
CA SER A 2 1.35 39.54 37.92
C SER A 2 1.01 39.10 36.49
N GLU A 3 1.25 39.95 35.48
CA GLU A 3 0.99 39.59 34.07
C GLU A 3 1.81 38.37 33.60
N HIS A 4 3.03 38.19 34.08
CA HIS A 4 3.84 37.00 33.76
C HIS A 4 3.31 35.74 34.45
N LEU A 5 2.68 35.86 35.63
CA LEU A 5 2.01 34.73 36.29
C LEU A 5 0.74 34.33 35.53
N ASP A 6 -0.04 35.29 35.04
CA ASP A 6 -1.27 35.03 34.28
C ASP A 6 -0.96 34.35 32.94
N VAL A 7 0.07 34.84 32.21
CA VAL A 7 0.53 34.20 30.96
C VAL A 7 1.05 32.78 31.22
N ALA A 8 1.79 32.57 32.31
CA ALA A 8 2.26 31.23 32.68
C ALA A 8 1.10 30.30 33.03
N GLN A 9 0.05 30.80 33.70
CA GLN A 9 -1.14 30.01 34.04
C GLN A 9 -1.92 29.58 32.79
N ILE A 10 -2.09 30.49 31.82
CA ILE A 10 -2.72 30.17 30.52
C ILE A 10 -1.89 29.11 29.78
N ALA A 11 -0.56 29.25 29.76
CA ALA A 11 0.32 28.25 29.13
C ALA A 11 0.20 26.87 29.78
N ILE A 12 0.06 26.80 31.12
CA ILE A 12 -0.15 25.55 31.86
C ILE A 12 -1.50 24.91 31.52
N VAL A 13 -2.58 25.71 31.39
CA VAL A 13 -3.90 25.21 30.96
C VAL A 13 -3.84 24.63 29.54
N ILE A 14 -3.18 25.33 28.61
CA ILE A 14 -2.99 24.83 27.24
C ILE A 14 -2.19 23.52 27.26
N PHE A 15 -1.12 23.47 28.05
CA PHE A 15 -0.30 22.26 28.18
C PHE A 15 -1.10 21.08 28.76
N PHE A 16 -1.97 21.32 29.74
CA PHE A 16 -2.89 20.31 30.27
C PHE A 16 -3.83 19.76 29.18
N ILE A 17 -4.39 20.62 28.33
CA ILE A 17 -5.27 20.19 27.22
C ILE A 17 -4.52 19.25 26.25
N PHE A 18 -3.29 19.58 25.88
CA PHE A 18 -2.50 18.72 24.98
C PHE A 18 -2.11 17.38 25.64
N ILE A 19 -1.78 17.39 26.94
CA ILE A 19 -1.56 16.15 27.70
C ILE A 19 -2.83 15.30 27.72
N ALA A 20 -3.99 15.90 28.00
CA ALA A 20 -5.28 15.22 28.04
C ALA A 20 -5.59 14.55 26.69
N LEU A 21 -5.36 15.25 25.57
CA LEU A 21 -5.53 14.68 24.23
C LEU A 21 -4.54 13.54 23.94
N THR A 22 -3.29 13.66 24.40
CA THR A 22 -2.28 12.59 24.25
C THR A 22 -2.68 11.34 25.03
N ILE A 23 -3.16 11.50 26.27
CA ILE A 23 -3.70 10.42 27.09
C ILE A 23 -4.91 9.79 26.41
N GLY A 24 -5.84 10.60 25.90
CA GLY A 24 -7.00 10.12 25.15
C GLY A 24 -6.61 9.27 23.93
N GLY A 25 -5.61 9.71 23.16
CA GLY A 25 -5.07 8.94 22.04
C GLY A 25 -4.52 7.57 22.46
N LEU A 26 -3.71 7.53 23.53
CA LEU A 26 -3.16 6.27 24.07
C LEU A 26 -4.26 5.34 24.60
N VAL A 27 -5.22 5.87 25.36
CA VAL A 27 -6.36 5.11 25.88
C VAL A 27 -7.23 4.59 24.73
N SER A 28 -7.40 5.36 23.66
CA SER A 28 -8.13 4.92 22.47
C SER A 28 -7.50 3.71 21.79
N GLU A 29 -6.17 3.59 21.76
CA GLU A 29 -5.50 2.40 21.20
C GLU A 29 -5.60 1.18 22.13
N ILE A 30 -5.51 1.41 23.44
CA ILE A 30 -5.63 0.33 24.44
C ILE A 30 -7.06 -0.23 24.43
N THR A 31 -8.07 0.64 24.40
CA THR A 31 -9.49 0.25 24.39
C THR A 31 -9.91 -0.47 23.11
N LYS A 32 -9.16 -0.41 22.00
CA LYS A 32 -9.43 -1.29 20.85
C LYS A 32 -9.24 -2.78 21.18
N LYS A 33 -8.39 -3.09 22.17
CA LYS A 33 -8.10 -4.46 22.61
C LYS A 33 -8.99 -4.93 23.76
N ILE A 34 -9.62 -4.00 24.48
CA ILE A 34 -10.41 -4.27 25.69
C ILE A 34 -11.87 -3.95 25.39
N MET A 35 -12.84 -4.75 25.84
CA MET A 35 -14.27 -4.49 25.61
C MET A 35 -14.85 -3.30 26.43
N ILE A 36 -14.03 -2.34 26.86
CA ILE A 36 -14.47 -1.20 27.67
C ILE A 36 -14.79 0.00 26.75
N PRO A 37 -15.95 0.66 26.93
CA PRO A 37 -16.30 1.92 26.29
C PRO A 37 -15.24 3.02 26.47
N TYR A 38 -14.78 3.61 25.36
CA TYR A 38 -13.72 4.65 25.36
C TYR A 38 -13.93 5.81 26.35
N PRO A 39 -15.10 6.50 26.38
CA PRO A 39 -15.35 7.60 27.31
C PRO A 39 -15.23 7.19 28.77
N ALA A 40 -15.69 5.99 29.12
CA ALA A 40 -15.59 5.45 30.47
C ALA A 40 -14.12 5.25 30.89
N ALA A 41 -13.30 4.69 29.99
CA ALA A 41 -11.88 4.48 30.25
C ALA A 41 -11.15 5.81 30.47
N VAL A 42 -11.42 6.82 29.63
CA VAL A 42 -10.83 8.16 29.78
C VAL A 42 -11.27 8.83 31.09
N PHE A 43 -12.55 8.72 31.45
CA PHE A 43 -13.08 9.27 32.69
C PHE A 43 -12.43 8.63 33.93
N LEU A 44 -12.28 7.30 33.93
CA LEU A 44 -11.58 6.57 34.99
C LEU A 44 -10.12 6.99 35.12
N VAL A 45 -9.41 7.19 34.00
CA VAL A 45 -8.04 7.72 34.01
C VAL A 45 -8.00 9.12 34.63
N GLY A 46 -8.96 9.99 34.29
CA GLY A 46 -9.11 11.29 34.93
C GLY A 46 -9.29 11.19 36.45
N ILE A 47 -10.17 10.31 36.93
CA ILE A 47 -10.38 10.05 38.36
C ILE A 47 -9.11 9.55 39.04
N LEU A 48 -8.39 8.63 38.41
CA LEU A 48 -7.11 8.12 38.94
C LEU A 48 -6.08 9.25 39.07
N ILE A 49 -5.94 10.11 38.06
CA ILE A 49 -5.03 11.26 38.10
C ILE A 49 -5.43 12.22 39.22
N GLY A 50 -6.72 12.53 39.36
CA GLY A 50 -7.22 13.39 40.44
C GLY A 50 -7.03 12.80 41.84
N SER A 51 -7.24 11.49 42.00
CA SER A 51 -7.09 10.79 43.28
C SER A 51 -5.64 10.73 43.79
N GLN A 52 -4.67 10.86 42.88
CA GLN A 52 -3.24 10.83 43.20
C GLN A 52 -2.64 12.23 43.25
N PHE A 53 -3.44 13.29 43.19
CA PHE A 53 -2.97 14.67 43.06
C PHE A 53 -1.92 15.06 44.11
N ASN A 54 -2.20 14.83 45.40
CA ASN A 54 -1.25 15.12 46.49
C ASN A 54 0.04 14.26 46.45
N ASN A 55 0.02 13.11 45.75
CA ASN A 55 1.19 12.22 45.60
C ASN A 55 2.08 12.60 44.40
N ILE A 56 1.72 13.61 43.60
CA ILE A 56 2.51 14.05 42.44
C ILE A 56 3.69 14.90 42.91
N HIS A 57 4.88 14.29 42.97
CA HIS A 57 6.11 14.96 43.43
C HIS A 57 6.68 15.95 42.39
N ASN A 58 6.38 15.74 41.10
CA ASN A 58 6.85 16.62 40.03
C ASN A 58 6.06 17.94 40.01
N HIS A 59 6.72 19.04 40.37
CA HIS A 59 6.11 20.37 40.47
C HIS A 59 5.41 20.84 39.18
N LEU A 60 5.96 20.52 38.00
CA LEU A 60 5.31 20.80 36.71
C LEU A 60 4.00 20.03 36.57
N LEU A 61 4.02 18.72 36.81
CA LEU A 61 2.82 17.87 36.69
C LEU A 61 1.75 18.27 37.71
N HIS A 62 2.16 18.55 38.96
CA HIS A 62 1.25 19.04 39.99
C HIS A 62 0.54 20.33 39.54
N ARG A 63 1.28 21.32 39.03
CA ARG A 63 0.67 22.56 38.51
C ARG A 63 -0.24 22.34 37.30
N THR A 64 0.09 21.38 36.43
CA THR A 64 -0.78 21.06 35.27
C THR A 64 -2.10 20.43 35.69
N VAL A 65 -2.08 19.50 36.65
CA VAL A 65 -3.32 18.90 37.17
C VAL A 65 -4.09 19.95 37.99
N GLN A 66 -3.38 20.81 38.73
CA GLN A 66 -3.99 21.91 39.47
C GLN A 66 -4.73 22.89 38.54
N ALA A 67 -4.17 23.13 37.35
CA ALA A 67 -4.80 24.00 36.36
C ALA A 67 -6.19 23.49 35.96
N ALA A 68 -6.42 22.17 35.94
CA ALA A 68 -7.74 21.59 35.61
C ALA A 68 -8.84 22.00 36.61
N PHE A 69 -8.52 22.14 37.90
CA PHE A 69 -9.47 22.59 38.93
C PHE A 69 -9.80 24.09 38.83
N ASN A 70 -8.83 24.87 38.36
CA ASN A 70 -8.95 26.32 38.25
C ASN A 70 -9.70 26.76 36.99
N ILE A 71 -10.01 25.85 36.06
CA ILE A 71 -10.81 26.20 34.88
C ILE A 71 -12.26 26.42 35.32
N ASP A 72 -12.79 27.62 35.03
CA ASP A 72 -14.14 27.92 35.44
C ASP A 72 -15.19 27.07 34.68
N ALA A 73 -16.25 26.62 35.36
CA ALA A 73 -17.24 25.72 34.74
C ALA A 73 -17.99 26.43 33.60
N ASN A 74 -18.27 27.72 33.78
CA ASN A 74 -18.87 28.59 32.76
C ASN A 74 -17.97 28.72 31.52
N SER A 75 -16.66 28.85 31.73
CA SER A 75 -15.67 28.91 30.66
C SER A 75 -15.56 27.58 29.90
N ASN A 76 -15.58 26.45 30.60
CA ASN A 76 -15.62 25.11 30.00
C ASN A 76 -16.89 24.90 29.15
N MET A 77 -18.06 25.33 29.64
CA MET A 77 -19.30 25.24 28.87
C MET A 77 -19.25 26.08 27.59
N THR A 78 -18.76 27.31 27.70
CA THR A 78 -18.68 28.23 26.56
C THR A 78 -17.72 27.75 25.48
N LEU A 79 -16.63 27.07 25.88
CA LEU A 79 -15.61 26.58 24.94
C LEU A 79 -15.98 25.25 24.29
N PHE A 80 -16.44 24.25 25.05
CA PHE A 80 -16.57 22.88 24.55
C PHE A 80 -17.99 22.50 24.10
N LEU A 81 -19.01 23.06 24.75
CA LEU A 81 -20.41 22.69 24.52
C LEU A 81 -20.91 23.05 23.11
N PRO A 82 -20.60 24.25 22.53
CA PRO A 82 -21.08 24.61 21.20
C PRO A 82 -20.64 23.60 20.14
N ALA A 83 -19.38 23.22 20.14
CA ALA A 83 -18.83 22.31 19.15
C ALA A 83 -19.34 20.86 19.31
N LEU A 84 -19.51 20.36 20.55
CA LEU A 84 -20.08 19.03 20.79
C LEU A 84 -21.50 18.92 20.26
N VAL A 85 -22.29 19.92 20.61
CA VAL A 85 -23.72 19.90 20.40
C VAL A 85 -24.05 20.24 18.94
N PHE A 86 -23.31 21.17 18.33
CA PHE A 86 -23.36 21.41 16.89
C PHE A 86 -23.00 20.14 16.11
N SER A 87 -21.91 19.45 16.47
CA SER A 87 -21.49 18.21 15.79
C SER A 87 -22.58 17.14 15.85
N SER A 88 -23.19 16.93 17.02
CA SER A 88 -24.30 15.99 17.19
C SER A 88 -25.51 16.34 16.33
N ALA A 89 -25.93 17.61 16.34
CA ALA A 89 -27.08 18.10 15.60
C ALA A 89 -26.84 18.10 14.07
N PHE A 90 -25.64 18.49 13.63
CA PHE A 90 -25.24 18.52 12.22
C PHE A 90 -25.18 17.12 11.60
N ASN A 91 -24.71 16.13 12.37
CA ASN A 91 -24.63 14.74 11.94
C ASN A 91 -25.98 13.99 12.02
N ALA A 92 -27.01 14.58 12.62
CA ALA A 92 -28.32 13.94 12.74
C ALA A 92 -29.05 13.82 11.39
N ASP A 93 -29.78 12.73 11.18
CA ASP A 93 -30.58 12.50 9.96
C ASP A 93 -31.95 13.17 10.06
N ILE A 94 -31.98 14.49 9.84
CA ILE A 94 -33.18 15.31 10.03
C ILE A 94 -34.39 14.86 9.19
N TYR A 95 -34.17 14.26 8.03
CA TYR A 95 -35.27 13.72 7.20
C TYR A 95 -36.03 12.59 7.90
N ILE A 96 -35.29 11.70 8.58
CA ILE A 96 -35.87 10.60 9.36
C ILE A 96 -36.46 11.16 10.66
N MET A 97 -35.73 12.05 11.34
CA MET A 97 -36.20 12.69 12.58
C MET A 97 -37.50 13.46 12.38
N LYS A 98 -37.68 14.17 11.26
CA LYS A 98 -38.89 14.94 10.96
C LYS A 98 -40.14 14.05 10.95
N GLN A 99 -40.03 12.81 10.49
CA GLN A 99 -41.14 11.85 10.49
C GLN A 99 -41.51 11.38 11.90
N GLN A 100 -40.61 11.51 12.87
CA GLN A 100 -40.77 11.05 14.24
C GLN A 100 -40.71 12.19 15.26
N ILE A 101 -40.87 13.45 14.82
CA ILE A 101 -40.65 14.63 15.68
C ILE A 101 -41.57 14.67 16.89
N MET A 102 -42.82 14.21 16.73
CA MET A 102 -43.78 14.10 17.84
C MET A 102 -43.38 13.00 18.82
N GLN A 103 -42.88 11.85 18.33
CA GLN A 103 -42.35 10.78 19.19
C GLN A 103 -41.13 11.27 19.97
N ILE A 104 -40.20 11.98 19.31
CA ILE A 104 -39.01 12.57 19.92
C ILE A 104 -39.43 13.57 21.02
N PHE A 105 -40.37 14.48 20.72
CA PHE A 105 -40.82 15.48 21.68
C PHE A 105 -41.43 14.85 22.94
N VAL A 106 -42.34 13.88 22.76
CA VAL A 106 -42.97 13.14 23.87
C VAL A 106 -41.95 12.37 24.70
N LEU A 107 -40.96 11.75 24.04
CA LEU A 107 -39.89 10.99 24.70
C LEU A 107 -38.83 11.86 25.36
N SER A 108 -38.70 13.12 24.99
CA SER A 108 -37.68 14.01 25.53
C SER A 108 -38.22 14.88 26.66
N PHE A 109 -39.34 15.57 26.46
CA PHE A 109 -39.83 16.57 27.42
C PHE A 109 -40.76 15.98 28.50
N PRO A 110 -41.95 15.40 28.17
CA PRO A 110 -42.78 14.72 29.16
C PRO A 110 -42.06 13.60 29.90
N SER A 111 -41.27 12.80 29.18
CA SER A 111 -40.53 11.70 29.77
C SER A 111 -39.48 12.16 30.78
N LEU A 112 -38.78 13.26 30.50
CA LEU A 112 -37.84 13.85 31.45
C LEU A 112 -38.58 14.37 32.69
N LEU A 113 -39.71 15.06 32.54
CA LEU A 113 -40.46 15.57 33.69
C LEU A 113 -40.95 14.44 34.61
N ILE A 114 -41.48 13.36 34.03
CA ILE A 114 -41.92 12.17 34.78
C ILE A 114 -40.71 11.53 35.46
N SER A 115 -39.62 11.31 34.72
CA SER A 115 -38.42 10.64 35.24
C SER A 115 -37.74 11.46 36.36
N ALA A 116 -37.64 12.78 36.20
CA ALA A 116 -37.06 13.69 37.19
C ALA A 116 -37.92 13.76 38.45
N SER A 117 -39.25 13.80 38.30
CA SER A 117 -40.19 13.77 39.43
C SER A 117 -40.11 12.45 40.19
N LEU A 118 -40.04 11.32 39.48
CA LEU A 118 -39.84 10.01 40.09
C LEU A 118 -38.50 9.94 40.84
N ILE A 119 -37.40 10.42 40.24
CA ILE A 119 -36.09 10.46 40.90
C ILE A 119 -36.11 11.34 42.16
N CYS A 120 -36.76 12.51 42.10
CA CYS A 120 -36.96 13.36 43.27
C CYS A 120 -37.71 12.62 44.39
N LEU A 121 -38.81 11.93 44.06
CA LEU A 121 -39.56 11.10 45.01
C LEU A 121 -38.71 9.95 45.56
N GLY A 122 -37.92 9.29 44.72
CA GLY A 122 -37.01 8.22 45.13
C GLY A 122 -35.93 8.71 46.09
N LEU A 123 -35.32 9.86 45.83
CA LEU A 123 -34.34 10.46 46.75
C LEU A 123 -34.93 10.73 48.14
N LYS A 124 -36.18 11.22 48.18
CA LYS A 124 -36.86 11.56 49.44
C LYS A 124 -37.41 10.36 50.18
N LEU A 125 -38.09 9.46 49.48
CA LEU A 125 -38.86 8.37 50.08
C LEU A 125 -38.07 7.06 50.16
N LEU A 126 -37.21 6.76 49.18
CA LEU A 126 -36.48 5.48 49.11
C LEU A 126 -35.11 5.57 49.77
N LEU A 127 -34.44 6.72 49.66
CA LEU A 127 -33.09 6.94 50.18
C LEU A 127 -33.06 7.76 51.48
N GLU A 128 -34.24 8.17 51.97
CA GLU A 128 -34.44 8.87 53.25
C GLU A 128 -33.52 10.07 53.46
N TYR A 129 -33.20 10.81 52.39
CA TYR A 129 -32.45 12.05 52.53
C TYR A 129 -33.36 13.15 53.10
N ASP A 130 -33.11 13.53 54.36
CA ASP A 130 -33.85 14.58 55.08
C ASP A 130 -33.80 15.94 54.37
N ASP A 131 -34.67 16.88 54.74
CA ASP A 131 -34.69 18.23 54.15
C ASP A 131 -33.40 19.03 54.40
N GLU A 132 -32.62 18.67 55.43
CA GLU A 132 -31.25 19.18 55.63
C GLU A 132 -30.28 18.73 54.51
N TYR A 133 -30.48 17.53 53.96
CA TYR A 133 -29.62 16.93 52.92
C TYR A 133 -30.16 17.07 51.49
N TYR A 134 -31.48 17.02 51.29
CA TYR A 134 -32.12 17.09 49.98
C TYR A 134 -33.45 17.89 49.94
N SER A 135 -33.55 19.21 50.18
CA SER A 135 -34.77 20.00 49.88
C SER A 135 -35.40 19.62 48.54
N TRP A 136 -36.73 19.55 48.52
CA TRP A 136 -37.54 19.13 47.37
C TRP A 136 -37.15 19.81 46.06
N GLY A 137 -36.91 21.13 46.06
CA GLY A 137 -36.51 21.87 44.86
C GLY A 137 -35.18 21.39 44.30
N PHE A 138 -34.19 21.20 45.17
CA PHE A 138 -32.86 20.75 44.77
C PHE A 138 -32.81 19.24 44.47
N ALA A 139 -33.64 18.40 45.11
CA ALA A 139 -33.82 17.01 44.73
C ALA A 139 -34.41 16.89 43.31
N PHE A 140 -35.31 17.82 42.95
CA PHE A 140 -35.79 17.95 41.57
C PHE A 140 -34.70 18.42 40.61
N VAL A 141 -33.87 19.41 41.00
CA VAL A 141 -32.66 19.80 40.21
C VAL A 141 -31.77 18.59 39.94
N PHE A 142 -31.50 17.77 40.96
CA PHE A 142 -30.76 16.51 40.79
C PHE A 142 -31.45 15.60 39.78
N GLY A 143 -32.75 15.36 39.93
CA GLY A 143 -33.54 14.56 38.98
C GLY A 143 -33.44 15.06 37.53
N VAL A 144 -33.48 16.37 37.31
CA VAL A 144 -33.37 16.99 35.97
C VAL A 144 -31.97 16.80 35.38
N VAL A 145 -30.91 17.03 36.15
CA VAL A 145 -29.52 16.85 35.67
C VAL A 145 -29.24 15.37 35.37
N VAL A 146 -29.75 14.48 36.22
CA VAL A 146 -29.54 13.03 36.16
C VAL A 146 -30.33 12.36 35.03
N THR A 147 -31.43 12.96 34.59
CA THR A 147 -32.20 12.48 33.43
C THR A 147 -31.66 12.95 32.08
N CYS A 148 -30.70 13.90 32.08
CA CYS A 148 -29.98 14.31 30.89
C CYS A 148 -29.28 13.09 30.25
N THR A 149 -29.53 12.82 28.97
CA THR A 149 -29.01 11.66 28.25
C THR A 149 -28.03 12.08 27.18
N ASP A 150 -26.93 11.36 27.07
CA ASP A 150 -25.94 11.50 26.01
C ASP A 150 -25.84 10.16 25.27
N THR A 151 -26.54 10.08 24.14
CA THR A 151 -26.63 8.84 23.35
C THR A 151 -25.58 8.76 22.25
N LEU A 152 -24.62 9.69 22.18
CA LEU A 152 -23.62 9.75 21.11
C LEU A 152 -22.83 8.45 20.96
N GLN A 153 -22.34 7.90 22.08
CA GLN A 153 -21.64 6.62 22.07
C GLN A 153 -22.59 5.46 21.72
N VAL A 154 -23.80 5.48 22.27
CA VAL A 154 -24.79 4.43 22.02
C VAL A 154 -25.22 4.41 20.57
N VAL A 155 -25.36 5.57 19.93
CA VAL A 155 -25.62 5.70 18.48
C VAL A 155 -24.51 5.04 17.67
N LYS A 156 -23.23 5.22 18.04
CA LYS A 156 -22.11 4.52 17.38
C LYS A 156 -22.21 2.99 17.58
N ILE A 157 -22.54 2.54 18.80
CA ILE A 157 -22.72 1.13 19.12
C ILE A 157 -23.89 0.52 18.34
N LEU A 158 -25.05 1.19 18.30
CA LEU A 158 -26.25 0.75 17.59
C LEU A 158 -26.02 0.72 16.07
N ASN A 159 -25.29 1.70 15.53
CA ASN A 159 -24.85 1.69 14.13
C ASN A 159 -23.96 0.47 13.83
N ASN A 160 -22.97 0.19 14.69
CA ASN A 160 -22.08 -0.97 14.56
C ASN A 160 -22.83 -2.31 14.72
N ALA A 161 -23.88 -2.34 15.53
CA ALA A 161 -24.78 -3.48 15.73
C ALA A 161 -25.86 -3.60 14.63
N GLU A 162 -25.82 -2.74 13.60
CA GLU A 162 -26.75 -2.70 12.46
C GLU A 162 -28.23 -2.53 12.87
N ALA A 163 -28.49 -1.79 13.95
CA ALA A 163 -29.85 -1.46 14.37
C ALA A 163 -30.59 -0.63 13.28
N PRO A 164 -31.94 -0.64 13.26
CA PRO A 164 -32.71 0.13 12.29
C PRO A 164 -32.38 1.64 12.34
N LYS A 165 -32.10 2.26 11.19
CA LYS A 165 -31.75 3.70 11.10
C LYS A 165 -32.80 4.61 11.74
N LYS A 166 -34.09 4.25 11.64
CA LYS A 166 -35.20 4.96 12.32
C LYS A 166 -35.09 4.93 13.84
N PHE A 167 -34.73 3.79 14.43
CA PHE A 167 -34.54 3.68 15.88
C PHE A 167 -33.33 4.49 16.35
N ILE A 168 -32.23 4.43 15.59
CA ILE A 168 -31.02 5.22 15.86
C ILE A 168 -31.34 6.72 15.81
N SER A 169 -32.08 7.16 14.78
CA SER A 169 -32.57 8.54 14.64
C SER A 169 -33.47 8.97 15.80
N LEU A 170 -34.34 8.10 16.29
CA LEU A 170 -35.20 8.36 17.45
C LEU A 170 -34.39 8.56 18.74
N VAL A 171 -33.41 7.69 19.00
CA VAL A 171 -32.51 7.75 20.18
C VAL A 171 -31.58 8.97 20.11
N GLN A 172 -31.08 9.31 18.92
CA GLN A 172 -30.26 10.51 18.72
C GLN A 172 -31.10 11.79 18.92
N GLY A 173 -32.32 11.80 18.37
CA GLY A 173 -33.25 12.92 18.54
C GLY A 173 -33.66 13.15 19.98
N GLU A 174 -33.88 12.08 20.75
CA GLU A 174 -34.16 12.17 22.18
C GLU A 174 -33.03 12.89 22.91
N SER A 175 -31.78 12.45 22.77
CA SER A 175 -30.64 13.07 23.45
C SER A 175 -30.48 14.55 23.09
N LEU A 176 -30.66 14.94 21.82
CA LEU A 176 -30.57 16.35 21.40
C LEU A 176 -31.62 17.23 22.07
N VAL A 177 -32.90 16.82 22.01
CA VAL A 177 -33.99 17.61 22.60
C VAL A 177 -33.95 17.54 24.13
N ASN A 178 -33.57 16.40 24.68
CA ASN A 178 -33.39 16.20 26.12
C ASN A 178 -32.28 17.11 26.66
N ASN A 179 -31.13 17.22 26.01
CA ASN A 179 -30.05 18.13 26.42
C ASN A 179 -30.52 19.60 26.51
N CYS A 180 -31.34 20.07 25.54
CA CYS A 180 -31.99 21.38 25.62
C CYS A 180 -32.96 21.47 26.81
N ALA A 181 -33.86 20.49 26.93
CA ALA A 181 -34.90 20.48 27.94
C ALA A 181 -34.33 20.42 29.35
N SER A 182 -33.33 19.56 29.60
CA SER A 182 -32.64 19.44 30.89
C SER A 182 -31.97 20.74 31.28
N MET A 183 -31.27 21.43 30.36
CA MET A 183 -30.64 22.73 30.65
C MET A 183 -31.68 23.79 31.05
N VAL A 184 -32.74 23.95 30.26
CA VAL A 184 -33.80 24.95 30.53
C VAL A 184 -34.56 24.61 31.82
N LEU A 185 -34.93 23.35 32.03
CA LEU A 185 -35.63 22.90 33.23
C LEU A 185 -34.75 22.98 34.47
N MET A 186 -33.44 22.77 34.34
CA MET A 186 -32.50 22.95 35.45
C MET A 186 -32.45 24.42 35.87
N LEU A 187 -32.38 25.37 34.93
CA LEU A 187 -32.41 26.80 35.26
C LEU A 187 -33.69 27.19 36.01
N ILE A 188 -34.85 26.72 35.53
CA ILE A 188 -36.15 26.92 36.19
C ILE A 188 -36.17 26.28 37.58
N ALA A 189 -35.68 25.04 37.69
CA ALA A 189 -35.65 24.31 38.95
C ALA A 189 -34.74 24.98 39.99
N VAL A 190 -33.59 25.54 39.57
CA VAL A 190 -32.70 26.30 40.44
C VAL A 190 -33.36 27.60 40.91
N ASN A 191 -34.03 28.35 40.03
CA ASN A 191 -34.80 29.54 40.41
C ASN A 191 -35.87 29.21 41.46
N CYS A 192 -36.60 28.11 41.26
CA CYS A 192 -37.62 27.69 42.23
C CYS A 192 -37.04 27.17 43.54
N ALA A 193 -35.86 26.55 43.51
CA ALA A 193 -35.21 26.13 44.73
C ALA A 193 -34.68 27.32 45.57
N ARG A 194 -34.42 28.48 44.95
CA ARG A 194 -34.06 29.73 45.65
C ARG A 194 -35.25 30.41 46.35
N GLY A 195 -36.48 29.97 46.08
CA GLY A 195 -37.71 30.53 46.67
C GLY A 195 -38.35 31.67 45.86
N ASP A 196 -37.77 32.05 44.72
CA ASP A 196 -38.25 33.14 43.85
C ASP A 196 -39.21 32.67 42.75
N CYS A 197 -40.24 31.87 43.06
CA CYS A 197 -41.08 31.24 42.02
C CYS A 197 -42.57 31.55 42.08
N ASP A 198 -43.05 32.27 41.06
CA ASP A 198 -44.38 32.05 40.49
C ASP A 198 -44.26 31.09 39.29
N LEU A 199 -44.43 29.80 39.57
CA LEU A 199 -44.18 28.70 38.63
C LEU A 199 -45.09 28.76 37.39
N LEU A 200 -46.35 29.17 37.56
CA LEU A 200 -47.37 29.07 36.52
C LEU A 200 -47.32 30.22 35.51
N THR A 201 -46.84 31.39 35.91
CA THR A 201 -46.85 32.59 35.05
C THR A 201 -45.45 33.05 34.65
N VAL A 202 -44.51 33.15 35.60
CA VAL A 202 -43.18 33.74 35.36
C VAL A 202 -42.19 32.69 34.83
N GLU A 203 -42.05 31.55 35.51
CA GLU A 203 -41.03 30.57 35.11
C GLU A 203 -41.39 29.76 33.87
N LEU A 204 -42.67 29.44 33.67
CA LEU A 204 -43.09 28.76 32.45
C LEU A 204 -42.92 29.66 31.21
N SER A 205 -43.27 30.95 31.34
CA SER A 205 -43.05 31.93 30.26
C SER A 205 -41.56 32.18 30.02
N TYR A 206 -40.76 32.19 31.08
CA TYR A 206 -39.31 32.25 31.01
C TYR A 206 -38.73 31.06 30.24
N GLY A 207 -39.09 29.83 30.60
CA GLY A 207 -38.65 28.61 29.93
C GLY A 207 -39.04 28.54 28.45
N VAL A 208 -40.29 28.87 28.14
CA VAL A 208 -40.77 28.94 26.75
C VAL A 208 -40.02 30.02 25.97
N SER A 209 -39.76 31.17 26.58
CA SER A 209 -38.97 32.24 25.96
C SER A 209 -37.54 31.79 25.67
N LEU A 210 -36.87 31.11 26.60
CA LEU A 210 -35.52 30.56 26.39
C LEU A 210 -35.47 29.59 25.19
N LEU A 211 -36.46 28.69 25.07
CA LEU A 211 -36.54 27.72 23.98
C LEU A 211 -36.82 28.40 22.63
N LEU A 212 -37.87 29.22 22.54
CA LEU A 212 -38.26 29.88 21.29
C LEU A 212 -37.22 30.92 20.86
N GLY A 213 -36.68 31.69 21.80
CA GLY A 213 -35.64 32.69 21.55
C GLY A 213 -34.35 32.05 21.07
N GLY A 214 -33.91 30.95 21.71
CA GLY A 214 -32.77 30.16 21.24
C GLY A 214 -33.01 29.61 19.83
N ALA A 215 -34.16 28.98 19.60
CA ALA A 215 -34.50 28.42 18.29
C ALA A 215 -34.53 29.48 17.18
N PHE A 216 -35.11 30.66 17.47
CA PHE A 216 -35.15 31.78 16.53
C PHE A 216 -33.74 32.24 16.12
N VAL A 217 -32.84 32.44 17.09
CA VAL A 217 -31.45 32.83 16.83
C VAL A 217 -30.72 31.75 16.01
N GLY A 218 -30.89 30.48 16.35
CA GLY A 218 -30.30 29.37 15.60
C GLY A 218 -30.75 29.29 14.14
N ILE A 219 -32.04 29.52 13.87
CA ILE A 219 -32.58 29.56 12.49
C ILE A 219 -32.02 30.76 11.72
N MET A 220 -31.95 31.94 12.35
CA MET A 220 -31.40 33.15 11.71
C MET A 220 -29.95 32.95 11.27
N PHE A 221 -29.09 32.46 12.18
CA PHE A 221 -27.70 32.15 11.84
C PHE A 221 -27.58 30.98 10.86
N GLY A 222 -28.49 30.00 10.92
CA GLY A 222 -28.55 28.91 9.95
C GLY A 222 -28.85 29.39 8.53
N LEU A 223 -29.83 30.28 8.37
CA LEU A 223 -30.15 30.90 7.07
C LEU A 223 -28.95 31.66 6.51
N PHE A 224 -28.29 32.46 7.34
CA PHE A 224 -27.10 33.21 6.97
C PHE A 224 -25.94 32.29 6.56
N THR A 225 -25.65 31.27 7.37
CA THR A 225 -24.57 30.30 7.12
C THR A 225 -24.81 29.56 5.81
N VAL A 226 -26.03 29.06 5.58
CA VAL A 226 -26.38 28.36 4.35
C VAL A 226 -26.35 29.28 3.13
N TRP A 227 -26.75 30.55 3.28
CA TRP A 227 -26.61 31.55 2.22
C TRP A 227 -25.13 31.77 1.86
N TRP A 228 -24.24 31.80 2.85
CA TRP A 228 -22.81 32.00 2.62
C TRP A 228 -22.13 30.76 2.03
N ILE A 229 -22.47 29.54 2.48
CA ILE A 229 -21.96 28.28 1.90
C ILE A 229 -22.21 28.23 0.39
N ARG A 230 -23.38 28.69 -0.07
CA ARG A 230 -23.71 28.72 -1.50
C ARG A 230 -22.77 29.59 -2.34
N ARG A 231 -22.06 30.54 -1.74
CA ARG A 231 -21.13 31.45 -2.44
C ARG A 231 -19.70 30.90 -2.48
N ILE A 232 -19.40 29.86 -1.71
CA ILE A 232 -18.06 29.25 -1.63
C ILE A 232 -17.96 28.14 -2.69
N ASN A 233 -17.06 28.31 -3.66
CA ASN A 233 -16.78 27.31 -4.69
C ASN A 233 -15.47 26.56 -4.39
N HIS A 234 -15.52 25.21 -4.44
CA HIS A 234 -14.35 24.31 -4.42
C HIS A 234 -13.32 24.52 -3.28
N ASN A 235 -13.76 24.94 -2.09
CA ASN A 235 -12.86 25.11 -0.94
C ASN A 235 -13.42 24.43 0.32
N SER A 236 -12.87 23.25 0.65
CA SER A 236 -13.26 22.46 1.82
C SER A 236 -12.89 23.14 3.14
N ILE A 237 -11.71 23.77 3.19
CA ILE A 237 -11.20 24.47 4.38
C ILE A 237 -12.11 25.65 4.73
N LEU A 238 -12.50 26.46 3.74
CA LEU A 238 -13.36 27.63 3.98
C LEU A 238 -14.76 27.20 4.45
N THR A 239 -15.29 26.09 3.92
CA THR A 239 -16.57 25.53 4.36
C THR A 239 -16.50 25.06 5.81
N ILE A 240 -15.44 24.34 6.19
CA ILE A 240 -15.20 23.92 7.58
C ILE A 240 -15.11 25.14 8.50
N ASN A 241 -14.29 26.13 8.14
CA ASN A 241 -14.13 27.36 8.92
C ASN A 241 -15.48 28.06 9.16
N LEU A 242 -16.28 28.21 8.12
CA LEU A 242 -17.60 28.81 8.24
C LEU A 242 -18.52 28.07 9.22
N THR A 243 -18.46 26.73 9.26
CA THR A 243 -19.26 25.95 10.23
C THR A 243 -18.76 26.11 11.67
N ILE A 244 -17.45 26.27 11.88
CA ILE A 244 -16.88 26.56 13.21
C ILE A 244 -17.34 27.94 13.67
N VAL A 245 -17.14 28.94 12.81
CA VAL A 245 -17.52 30.33 13.10
C VAL A 245 -19.01 30.42 13.39
N SER A 246 -19.87 29.77 12.59
CA SER A 246 -21.31 29.81 12.83
C SER A 246 -21.70 29.16 14.15
N ALA A 247 -21.11 28.02 14.52
CA ALA A 247 -21.40 27.35 15.80
C ALA A 247 -21.05 28.22 17.01
N TYR A 248 -19.84 28.80 17.04
CA TYR A 248 -19.38 29.61 18.17
C TYR A 248 -20.02 31.00 18.22
N VAL A 249 -20.16 31.68 17.07
CA VAL A 249 -20.81 33.00 17.03
C VAL A 249 -22.29 32.89 17.42
N THR A 250 -22.99 31.85 16.99
CA THR A 250 -24.40 31.64 17.37
C THR A 250 -24.53 31.44 18.88
N TYR A 251 -23.65 30.64 19.48
CA TYR A 251 -23.62 30.46 20.94
C TYR A 251 -23.35 31.78 21.66
N PHE A 252 -22.29 32.49 21.26
CA PHE A 252 -21.87 33.74 21.89
C PHE A 252 -22.94 34.82 21.78
N VAL A 253 -23.56 34.99 20.61
CA VAL A 253 -24.65 35.97 20.43
C VAL A 253 -25.87 35.58 21.26
N ALA A 254 -26.16 34.29 21.39
CA ALA A 254 -27.25 33.82 22.23
C ALA A 254 -27.00 34.07 23.72
N GLU A 255 -25.80 33.80 24.25
CA GLU A 255 -25.51 33.99 25.68
C GLU A 255 -25.16 35.43 26.06
N SER A 256 -24.39 36.14 25.23
CA SER A 256 -23.74 37.40 25.64
C SER A 256 -24.42 38.69 25.13
N VAL A 257 -25.25 38.62 24.09
CA VAL A 257 -25.86 39.82 23.48
C VAL A 257 -27.31 39.95 23.91
N ASP A 258 -27.71 41.03 24.58
CA ASP A 258 -29.11 41.28 24.91
C ASP A 258 -29.94 41.69 23.69
N LEU A 259 -30.73 40.75 23.16
CA LEU A 259 -31.58 40.96 21.97
C LEU A 259 -33.02 41.40 22.31
N GLY A 260 -33.28 41.77 23.56
CA GLY A 260 -34.63 42.17 24.04
C GLY A 260 -35.59 41.01 24.33
N PHE A 261 -35.17 39.76 24.10
CA PHE A 261 -35.89 38.55 24.49
C PHE A 261 -34.92 37.53 25.13
N ARG A 262 -35.46 36.65 25.98
CA ARG A 262 -34.67 35.59 26.62
C ARG A 262 -34.36 34.49 25.61
N LYS A 263 -33.17 33.92 25.70
CA LYS A 263 -32.66 32.93 24.77
C LYS A 263 -31.58 32.11 25.47
N ASN A 264 -31.41 30.87 25.03
CA ASN A 264 -30.38 29.96 25.55
C ASN A 264 -29.42 29.57 24.43
N GLY A 265 -28.12 29.65 24.69
CA GLY A 265 -27.07 29.39 23.69
C GLY A 265 -27.02 27.94 23.23
N LEU A 266 -27.27 26.98 24.14
CA LEU A 266 -27.33 25.57 23.79
C LEU A 266 -28.45 25.30 22.77
N VAL A 267 -29.64 25.85 23.01
CA VAL A 267 -30.81 25.71 22.12
C VAL A 267 -30.56 26.36 20.77
N ALA A 268 -29.89 27.51 20.74
CA ALA A 268 -29.54 28.19 19.50
C ALA A 268 -28.58 27.37 18.63
N VAL A 269 -27.55 26.77 19.23
CA VAL A 269 -26.58 25.94 18.51
C VAL A 269 -27.19 24.63 18.02
N ILE A 270 -28.05 23.97 18.82
CA ILE A 270 -28.77 22.75 18.38
C ILE A 270 -29.64 23.07 17.17
N THR A 271 -30.37 24.18 17.25
CA THR A 271 -31.28 24.58 16.18
C THR A 271 -30.50 24.95 14.92
N LEU A 272 -29.37 25.65 15.05
CA LEU A 272 -28.42 25.90 13.96
C LEU A 272 -27.94 24.58 13.33
N GLY A 273 -27.48 23.63 14.13
CA GLY A 273 -26.96 22.35 13.65
C GLY A 273 -28.02 21.51 12.93
N LEU A 274 -29.24 21.43 13.48
CA LEU A 274 -30.37 20.75 12.84
C LEU A 274 -30.80 21.44 11.54
N PHE A 275 -30.84 22.77 11.53
CA PHE A 275 -31.13 23.57 10.33
C PHE A 275 -30.07 23.32 9.25
N MET A 276 -28.80 23.33 9.62
CA MET A 276 -27.69 23.02 8.73
C MET A 276 -27.79 21.59 8.20
N SER A 277 -28.06 20.59 9.05
CA SER A 277 -28.27 19.21 8.58
C SER A 277 -29.35 19.11 7.49
N ALA A 278 -30.42 19.91 7.59
CA ALA A 278 -31.52 19.91 6.62
C ALA A 278 -31.19 20.60 5.29
N PHE A 279 -30.45 21.71 5.34
CA PHE A 279 -30.33 22.62 4.19
C PHE A 279 -28.91 22.76 3.64
N SER A 280 -27.88 22.43 4.41
CA SER A 280 -26.48 22.52 3.97
C SER A 280 -26.03 21.26 3.25
N LYS A 281 -26.46 20.05 3.67
CA LYS A 281 -26.05 18.77 3.03
C LYS A 281 -26.41 18.71 1.53
N ILE A 282 -27.51 19.33 1.11
CA ILE A 282 -27.93 19.41 -0.31
C ILE A 282 -27.03 20.36 -1.14
N ARG A 283 -26.30 21.25 -0.46
CA ARG A 283 -25.58 22.38 -1.07
C ARG A 283 -24.07 22.27 -0.94
N ILE A 284 -23.60 21.41 -0.05
CA ILE A 284 -22.21 21.01 0.05
C ILE A 284 -21.95 19.96 -1.03
N ARG A 285 -20.93 20.16 -1.87
CA ARG A 285 -20.53 19.17 -2.87
C ARG A 285 -19.89 17.95 -2.20
N THR A 286 -20.02 16.78 -2.81
CA THR A 286 -19.56 15.50 -2.27
C THR A 286 -18.07 15.49 -1.92
N GLU A 287 -17.23 16.26 -2.63
CA GLU A 287 -15.79 16.34 -2.33
C GLU A 287 -15.48 17.06 -1.00
N VAL A 288 -16.38 17.93 -0.54
CA VAL A 288 -16.24 18.73 0.70
C VAL A 288 -16.92 18.05 1.90
N GLU A 289 -17.92 17.21 1.66
CA GLU A 289 -18.69 16.55 2.70
C GLU A 289 -17.82 15.64 3.59
N HIS A 290 -16.94 14.84 2.99
CA HIS A 290 -16.09 13.91 3.73
C HIS A 290 -15.06 14.61 4.64
N PRO A 291 -14.27 15.61 4.19
CA PRO A 291 -13.42 16.41 5.07
C PRO A 291 -14.18 17.07 6.23
N LEU A 292 -15.40 17.58 5.96
CA LEU A 292 -16.24 18.21 6.98
C LEU A 292 -16.68 17.23 8.06
N GLN A 293 -17.10 16.02 7.67
CA GLN A 293 -17.47 14.96 8.61
C GLN A 293 -16.28 14.53 9.48
N ILE A 294 -15.09 14.35 8.87
CA ILE A 294 -13.86 14.00 9.61
C ILE A 294 -13.53 15.08 10.64
N PHE A 295 -13.60 16.36 10.26
CA PHE A 295 -13.30 17.47 11.15
C PHE A 295 -14.23 17.49 12.38
N TRP A 296 -15.54 17.36 12.18
CA TRP A 296 -16.51 17.36 13.28
C TRP A 296 -16.45 16.10 14.15
N GLN A 297 -16.09 14.95 13.58
CA GLN A 297 -15.79 13.73 14.35
C GLN A 297 -14.55 13.89 15.23
N TYR A 298 -13.47 14.48 14.71
CA TYR A 298 -12.27 14.80 15.49
C TYR A 298 -12.58 15.81 16.60
N THR A 299 -13.29 16.89 16.27
CA THR A 299 -13.67 17.93 17.24
C THR A 299 -14.51 17.36 18.38
N GLN A 300 -15.45 16.47 18.05
CA GLN A 300 -16.24 15.76 19.05
C GLN A 300 -15.36 14.88 19.95
N PHE A 301 -14.48 14.07 19.35
CA PHE A 301 -13.53 13.23 20.10
C PHE A 301 -12.66 14.06 21.04
N ALA A 302 -12.11 15.18 20.57
CA ALA A 302 -11.26 16.06 21.35
C ALA A 302 -12.03 16.65 22.55
N ASN A 303 -13.20 17.23 22.31
CA ASN A 303 -14.00 17.85 23.37
C ASN A 303 -14.52 16.85 24.40
N GLU A 304 -15.00 15.68 23.97
CA GLU A 304 -15.42 14.60 24.89
C GLU A 304 -14.24 14.20 25.80
N THR A 305 -13.07 13.96 25.20
CA THR A 305 -11.86 13.56 25.93
C THR A 305 -11.46 14.60 26.97
N ILE A 306 -11.45 15.87 26.59
CA ILE A 306 -11.08 16.97 27.49
C ILE A 306 -12.09 17.09 28.64
N ILE A 307 -13.40 17.06 28.36
CA ILE A 307 -14.44 17.15 29.41
C ILE A 307 -14.36 15.97 30.37
N PHE A 308 -14.19 14.74 29.88
CA PHE A 308 -14.07 13.57 30.75
C PHE A 308 -12.80 13.63 31.60
N ILE A 309 -11.67 14.10 31.07
CA ILE A 309 -10.46 14.23 31.89
C ILE A 309 -10.60 15.35 32.91
N ILE A 310 -11.06 16.55 32.52
CA ILE A 310 -11.26 17.69 33.45
C ILE A 310 -12.21 17.30 34.57
N THR A 311 -13.37 16.75 34.22
CA THR A 311 -14.39 16.38 35.20
C THR A 311 -13.90 15.21 36.04
N GLY A 312 -13.26 14.20 35.42
CA GLY A 312 -12.72 13.05 36.12
C GLY A 312 -11.65 13.45 37.14
N VAL A 313 -10.73 14.34 36.77
CA VAL A 313 -9.70 14.88 37.67
C VAL A 313 -10.35 15.66 38.82
N THR A 314 -11.31 16.54 38.52
CA THR A 314 -12.06 17.33 39.52
C THR A 314 -12.79 16.44 40.53
N CYS A 315 -13.48 15.41 40.04
CA CYS A 315 -14.17 14.43 40.89
C CYS A 315 -13.17 13.58 41.68
N GLY A 316 -12.09 13.12 41.04
CA GLY A 316 -11.04 12.31 41.65
C GLY A 316 -10.42 13.01 42.86
N TYR A 317 -10.09 14.29 42.70
CA TYR A 317 -9.50 15.12 43.74
C TYR A 317 -10.47 15.38 44.90
N LYS A 318 -11.69 15.86 44.61
CA LYS A 318 -12.67 16.18 45.65
C LYS A 318 -13.14 14.95 46.44
N ILE A 319 -13.36 13.82 45.76
CA ILE A 319 -13.95 12.62 46.37
C ILE A 319 -12.91 11.76 47.08
N PHE A 320 -11.77 11.47 46.42
CA PHE A 320 -10.84 10.45 46.91
C PHE A 320 -9.62 11.02 47.62
N ASP A 321 -9.09 12.16 47.17
CA ASP A 321 -7.86 12.74 47.71
C ASP A 321 -8.14 13.69 48.89
N GLN A 322 -9.12 14.60 48.76
CA GLN A 322 -9.55 15.47 49.86
C GLN A 322 -10.35 14.74 50.95
N GLN A 323 -10.77 13.48 50.70
CA GLN A 323 -11.64 12.68 51.57
C GLN A 323 -12.78 13.53 52.16
N SER A 324 -13.70 13.97 51.30
CA SER A 324 -14.81 14.83 51.74
C SER A 324 -15.49 14.24 52.99
N PRO A 325 -15.60 15.02 54.09
CA PRO A 325 -16.10 14.51 55.38
C PRO A 325 -17.58 14.10 55.31
N TYR A 326 -18.26 14.46 54.23
CA TYR A 326 -19.69 14.24 54.02
C TYR A 326 -20.01 12.90 53.33
N ILE A 327 -19.02 12.25 52.70
CA ILE A 327 -19.24 10.99 51.96
C ILE A 327 -19.06 9.80 52.91
N ARG A 328 -20.15 9.08 53.17
CA ARG A 328 -20.17 7.89 54.04
C ARG A 328 -20.07 6.62 53.20
N LYS A 329 -19.66 5.50 53.82
CA LYS A 329 -19.67 4.18 53.18
C LYS A 329 -21.06 3.78 52.67
N GLN A 330 -22.12 4.27 53.33
CA GLN A 330 -23.51 4.04 52.92
C GLN A 330 -23.84 4.70 51.58
N ASP A 331 -23.22 5.82 51.23
CA ASP A 331 -23.51 6.53 49.98
C ASP A 331 -23.12 5.71 48.74
N TYR A 332 -22.12 4.84 48.84
CA TYR A 332 -21.77 3.89 47.77
C TYR A 332 -22.90 2.90 47.49
N ILE A 333 -23.55 2.37 48.53
CA ILE A 333 -24.69 1.46 48.39
C ILE A 333 -25.89 2.23 47.83
N ASN A 334 -26.16 3.41 48.38
CA ASN A 334 -27.22 4.31 47.94
C ASN A 334 -27.07 4.67 46.45
N THR A 335 -25.85 4.88 45.98
CA THR A 335 -25.58 5.18 44.56
C THR A 335 -25.94 4.02 43.64
N VAL A 336 -25.63 2.79 44.04
CA VAL A 336 -25.97 1.59 43.27
C VAL A 336 -27.49 1.39 43.23
N LEU A 337 -28.17 1.59 44.35
CA LEU A 337 -29.64 1.55 44.41
C LEU A 337 -30.26 2.64 43.53
N LEU A 338 -29.72 3.87 43.62
CA LEU A 338 -30.14 5.01 42.81
C LEU A 338 -29.95 4.74 41.32
N TYR A 339 -28.85 4.11 40.91
CA TYR A 339 -28.62 3.68 39.53
C TYR A 339 -29.73 2.75 39.01
N PHE A 340 -30.11 1.71 39.76
CA PHE A 340 -31.22 0.84 39.36
C PHE A 340 -32.56 1.59 39.35
N TYR A 341 -32.78 2.46 40.34
CA TYR A 341 -33.99 3.27 40.44
C TYR A 341 -34.15 4.23 39.26
N ILE A 342 -33.06 4.83 38.79
CA ILE A 342 -33.01 5.67 37.60
C ILE A 342 -33.40 4.91 36.33
N LEU A 343 -32.87 3.69 36.17
CA LEU A 343 -33.21 2.86 35.00
C LEU A 343 -34.69 2.49 35.04
N LEU A 344 -35.18 2.18 36.23
CA LEU A 344 -36.58 1.87 36.47
C LEU A 344 -37.49 3.09 36.22
N SER A 345 -37.11 4.28 36.69
CA SER A 345 -37.89 5.51 36.50
C SER A 345 -38.00 5.87 35.02
N LYS A 346 -36.91 5.73 34.26
CA LYS A 346 -36.93 5.92 32.81
C LYS A 346 -37.81 4.86 32.11
N PHE A 347 -37.71 3.60 32.54
CA PHE A 347 -38.55 2.53 31.99
C PHE A 347 -40.05 2.77 32.24
N ILE A 348 -40.41 3.16 33.47
CA ILE A 348 -41.79 3.51 33.84
C ILE A 348 -42.28 4.71 33.01
N SER A 349 -41.45 5.74 32.87
CA SER A 349 -41.77 6.93 32.09
C SER A 349 -42.07 6.57 30.61
N VAL A 350 -41.18 5.79 29.99
CA VAL A 350 -41.37 5.33 28.61
C VAL A 350 -42.61 4.45 28.49
N LEU A 351 -42.82 3.51 29.43
CA LEU A 351 -43.99 2.62 29.45
C LEU A 351 -45.31 3.39 29.55
N LEU A 352 -45.36 4.42 30.39
CA LEU A 352 -46.54 5.28 30.55
C LEU A 352 -46.84 6.09 29.28
N LEU A 353 -45.78 6.48 28.55
CA LEU A 353 -45.89 7.25 27.31
C LEU A 353 -46.01 6.38 26.05
N LEU A 354 -45.80 5.06 26.12
CA LEU A 354 -45.90 4.14 24.97
C LEU A 354 -47.22 4.25 24.20
N PRO A 355 -48.40 4.34 24.85
CA PRO A 355 -49.65 4.55 24.13
C PRO A 355 -49.61 5.81 23.28
N THR A 356 -49.14 6.93 23.84
CA THR A 356 -49.03 8.22 23.16
C THR A 356 -48.00 8.19 22.03
N ILE A 357 -46.87 7.54 22.22
CA ILE A 357 -45.81 7.40 21.21
C ILE A 357 -46.33 6.61 20.00
N ASN A 358 -47.10 5.56 20.26
CA ASN A 358 -47.68 4.70 19.22
C ASN A 358 -48.83 5.35 18.45
N LEU A 359 -49.39 6.47 18.94
CA LEU A 359 -50.36 7.29 18.19
C LEU A 359 -49.70 8.14 17.10
N TYR A 360 -48.49 8.66 17.36
CA TYR A 360 -47.88 9.72 16.53
C TYR A 360 -46.66 9.25 15.71
N GLY A 361 -46.60 7.96 15.33
CA GLY A 361 -45.54 7.48 14.44
C GLY A 361 -45.50 5.95 14.30
N GLN A 362 -44.28 5.40 14.19
CA GLN A 362 -44.07 3.96 14.05
C GLN A 362 -44.30 3.26 15.40
N GLN A 363 -45.00 2.13 15.36
CA GLN A 363 -45.28 1.31 16.55
C GLN A 363 -43.97 0.81 17.16
N VAL A 364 -43.70 1.24 18.40
CA VAL A 364 -42.55 0.82 19.19
C VAL A 364 -42.94 -0.46 19.93
N LYS A 365 -42.22 -1.55 19.67
CA LYS A 365 -42.44 -2.83 20.37
C LYS A 365 -41.89 -2.76 21.80
N MET A 366 -42.36 -3.65 22.69
CA MET A 366 -41.84 -3.71 24.06
C MET A 366 -40.33 -3.96 24.14
N SER A 367 -39.77 -4.77 23.21
CA SER A 367 -38.32 -4.97 23.12
C SER A 367 -37.56 -3.69 22.73
N GLU A 368 -38.14 -2.87 21.86
CA GLU A 368 -37.59 -1.57 21.48
C GLU A 368 -37.74 -0.55 22.60
N ALA A 369 -38.84 -0.60 23.37
CA ALA A 369 -39.07 0.27 24.52
C ALA A 369 -38.11 -0.02 25.69
N ILE A 370 -37.84 -1.30 25.95
CA ILE A 370 -36.81 -1.73 26.92
C ILE A 370 -35.44 -1.25 26.47
N LEU A 371 -35.07 -1.52 25.21
CA LEU A 371 -33.81 -1.03 24.65
C LEU A 371 -33.70 0.49 24.71
N PHE A 372 -34.77 1.21 24.39
CA PHE A 372 -34.82 2.67 24.41
C PHE A 372 -34.56 3.21 25.83
N SER A 373 -35.26 2.67 26.83
CA SER A 373 -35.08 3.04 28.24
C SER A 373 -33.65 2.77 28.71
N TYR A 374 -33.07 1.64 28.26
CA TYR A 374 -31.72 1.22 28.62
C TYR A 374 -30.61 1.98 27.84
N SER A 375 -30.93 2.49 26.64
CA SER A 375 -30.02 3.20 25.74
C SER A 375 -29.67 4.62 26.17
N GLY A 376 -30.36 5.15 27.20
CA GLY A 376 -30.10 6.46 27.78
C GLY A 376 -28.83 6.51 28.61
N THR A 377 -27.66 6.34 27.98
CA THR A 377 -26.38 6.54 28.65
C THR A 377 -26.19 8.00 29.06
N ARG A 378 -25.39 8.19 30.09
CA ARG A 378 -25.07 9.49 30.65
C ARG A 378 -23.68 9.89 30.22
N GLY A 379 -23.46 11.16 29.93
CA GLY A 379 -22.24 11.59 29.25
C GLY A 379 -21.73 12.96 29.62
N ALA A 380 -20.99 13.55 28.67
CA ALA A 380 -20.20 14.76 28.90
C ALA A 380 -21.08 15.97 29.25
N VAL A 381 -22.23 16.11 28.57
CA VAL A 381 -23.17 17.21 28.81
C VAL A 381 -23.72 17.16 30.24
N GLN A 382 -24.10 15.98 30.73
CA GLN A 382 -24.59 15.83 32.11
C GLN A 382 -23.51 16.20 33.14
N LEU A 383 -22.28 15.75 32.93
CA LEU A 383 -21.14 16.09 33.81
C LEU A 383 -20.89 17.60 33.84
N MET A 384 -21.00 18.27 32.69
CA MET A 384 -20.91 19.73 32.61
C MET A 384 -22.03 20.44 33.36
N LEU A 385 -23.29 19.98 33.21
CA LEU A 385 -24.43 20.51 33.98
C LEU A 385 -24.23 20.30 35.49
N ALA A 386 -23.68 19.14 35.89
CA ALA A 386 -23.38 18.86 37.29
C ALA A 386 -22.34 19.81 37.86
N LEU A 387 -21.26 20.10 37.12
CA LEU A 387 -20.24 21.07 37.53
C LEU A 387 -20.79 22.49 37.63
N LEU A 388 -21.75 22.86 36.77
CA LEU A 388 -22.43 24.16 36.84
C LEU A 388 -23.23 24.28 38.15
N VAL A 389 -24.05 23.27 38.46
CA VAL A 389 -24.84 23.22 39.70
C VAL A 389 -23.95 23.22 40.95
N VAL A 390 -22.82 22.53 40.91
CA VAL A 390 -21.84 22.49 42.02
C VAL A 390 -21.20 23.84 42.32
N LYS A 391 -21.12 24.75 41.34
CA LYS A 391 -20.55 26.10 41.51
C LYS A 391 -21.56 27.16 41.90
N GLU A 392 -22.84 26.82 41.92
CA GLU A 392 -23.89 27.77 42.26
C GLU A 392 -23.85 28.09 43.76
N PRO A 393 -23.71 29.37 44.17
CA PRO A 393 -23.50 29.77 45.57
C PRO A 393 -24.71 29.47 46.48
N SER A 394 -25.88 29.19 45.90
CA SER A 394 -27.08 28.78 46.65
C SER A 394 -26.98 27.36 47.22
N PHE A 395 -26.02 26.54 46.77
CA PHE A 395 -25.83 25.18 47.28
C PHE A 395 -24.80 25.17 48.42
N SER A 396 -25.08 24.39 49.47
CA SER A 396 -24.09 24.15 50.52
C SER A 396 -22.98 23.22 50.02
N ASP A 397 -21.79 23.34 50.59
CA ASP A 397 -20.63 22.51 50.19
C ASP A 397 -20.93 21.00 50.32
N GLN A 398 -21.63 20.61 51.39
CA GLN A 398 -22.08 19.24 51.63
C GLN A 398 -22.95 18.69 50.50
N TRP A 399 -23.86 19.52 50.00
CA TRP A 399 -24.74 19.15 48.89
C TRP A 399 -24.00 19.02 47.58
N SER A 400 -23.13 19.99 47.29
CA SER A 400 -22.30 19.99 46.08
C SER A 400 -21.49 18.69 45.99
N ASP A 401 -20.88 18.27 47.10
CA ASP A 401 -20.04 17.08 47.15
C ASP A 401 -20.83 15.79 46.95
N ILE A 402 -21.98 15.64 47.63
CA ILE A 402 -22.86 14.46 47.49
C ILE A 402 -23.50 14.40 46.09
N PHE A 403 -23.93 15.55 45.57
CA PHE A 403 -24.48 15.68 44.22
C PHE A 403 -23.46 15.25 43.16
N LEU A 404 -22.23 15.75 43.27
CA LEU A 404 -21.14 15.43 42.35
C LEU A 404 -20.75 13.96 42.47
N PHE A 405 -20.72 13.41 43.69
CA PHE A 405 -20.44 12.00 43.96
C PHE A 405 -21.45 11.08 43.26
N HIS A 406 -22.75 11.24 43.55
CA HIS A 406 -23.79 10.40 42.92
C HIS A 406 -23.78 10.55 41.40
N THR A 407 -23.70 11.78 40.89
CA THR A 407 -23.71 12.01 39.43
C THR A 407 -22.52 11.34 38.75
N THR A 408 -21.32 11.47 39.32
CA THR A 408 -20.08 10.85 38.82
C THR A 408 -20.19 9.33 38.75
N PHE A 409 -20.58 8.69 39.85
CA PHE A 409 -20.67 7.24 39.91
C PHE A 409 -21.78 6.69 39.02
N ILE A 410 -22.92 7.39 38.89
CA ILE A 410 -23.96 6.93 37.97
C ILE A 410 -23.53 7.08 36.51
N VAL A 411 -22.78 8.13 36.15
CA VAL A 411 -22.18 8.25 34.80
C VAL A 411 -21.24 7.07 34.54
N ILE A 412 -20.37 6.72 35.49
CA ILE A 412 -19.48 5.53 35.37
C ILE A 412 -20.28 4.25 35.17
N LEU A 413 -21.28 4.00 36.03
CA LEU A 413 -22.08 2.78 35.98
C LEU A 413 -22.86 2.66 34.67
N THR A 414 -23.52 3.74 34.23
CA THR A 414 -24.28 3.73 32.97
C THR A 414 -23.37 3.57 31.76
N MET A 415 -22.18 4.18 31.73
CA MET A 415 -21.25 3.99 30.62
C MET A 415 -20.65 2.58 30.59
N LEU A 416 -20.18 2.06 31.73
CA LEU A 416 -19.54 0.74 31.78
C LEU A 416 -20.54 -0.39 31.58
N ILE A 417 -21.67 -0.34 32.28
CA ILE A 417 -22.67 -1.41 32.26
C ILE A 417 -23.49 -1.30 30.97
N ASN A 418 -24.24 -0.21 30.77
CA ASN A 418 -25.15 -0.11 29.60
C ASN A 418 -24.38 -0.05 28.29
N GLY A 419 -23.26 0.67 28.23
CA GLY A 419 -22.43 0.76 27.04
C GLY A 419 -21.90 -0.60 26.57
N SER A 420 -21.56 -1.50 27.50
CA SER A 420 -21.02 -2.84 27.17
C SER A 420 -22.10 -3.88 26.87
N THR A 421 -23.31 -3.73 27.44
CA THR A 421 -24.40 -4.73 27.34
C THR A 421 -25.38 -4.46 26.19
N ILE A 422 -25.54 -3.21 25.73
CA ILE A 422 -26.39 -2.85 24.57
C ILE A 422 -26.08 -3.69 23.31
N PRO A 423 -24.82 -3.88 22.88
CA PRO A 423 -24.52 -4.69 21.70
C PRO A 423 -25.02 -6.13 21.82
N LEU A 424 -24.92 -6.72 23.02
CA LEU A 424 -25.41 -8.07 23.30
C LEU A 424 -26.93 -8.11 23.21
N TYR A 425 -27.63 -7.15 23.83
CA TYR A 425 -29.08 -7.08 23.80
C TYR A 425 -29.63 -6.94 22.36
N VAL A 426 -29.04 -6.09 21.53
CA VAL A 426 -29.46 -5.91 20.13
C VAL A 426 -29.32 -7.22 19.34
N LYS A 427 -28.25 -7.98 19.59
CA LYS A 427 -28.02 -9.28 18.95
C LYS A 427 -29.03 -10.35 19.39
N PHE A 428 -29.40 -10.37 20.68
CA PHE A 428 -30.37 -11.34 21.22
C PHE A 428 -31.82 -11.01 20.88
N SER A 429 -32.17 -9.73 20.80
CA SER A 429 -33.55 -9.26 20.60
C SER A 429 -34.07 -9.36 19.17
N GLY A 430 -33.24 -9.78 18.20
CA GLY A 430 -33.66 -9.98 16.81
C GLY A 430 -33.99 -8.68 16.06
N LEU A 431 -33.61 -7.52 16.60
CA LEU A 431 -33.83 -6.20 15.98
C LEU A 431 -33.01 -5.98 14.69
N CYS A 432 -32.08 -6.89 14.37
CA CYS A 432 -31.25 -6.88 13.17
C CYS A 432 -31.97 -7.50 11.94
N THR A 433 -33.19 -7.06 11.60
CA THR A 433 -33.94 -7.61 10.43
C THR A 433 -33.33 -7.18 9.09
N THR A 434 -32.58 -6.07 9.05
CA THR A 434 -31.92 -5.54 7.84
C THR A 434 -30.54 -6.15 7.56
N ALA A 435 -30.03 -7.01 8.44
CA ALA A 435 -28.71 -7.64 8.31
C ALA A 435 -28.69 -8.75 7.25
N GLN A 436 -29.80 -9.47 7.05
CA GLN A 436 -29.85 -10.61 6.11
C GLN A 436 -29.83 -10.18 4.64
N TYR A 437 -30.63 -9.18 4.27
CA TYR A 437 -30.61 -8.60 2.92
C TYR A 437 -29.26 -7.93 2.62
N ARG A 438 -28.74 -7.11 3.55
CA ARG A 438 -27.42 -6.49 3.41
C ARG A 438 -26.28 -7.51 3.38
N ALA A 439 -26.41 -8.65 4.06
CA ALA A 439 -25.46 -9.74 3.96
C ALA A 439 -25.45 -10.39 2.56
N LYS A 440 -26.61 -10.52 1.90
CA LYS A 440 -26.71 -11.02 0.53
C LYS A 440 -26.13 -10.04 -0.50
N VAL A 441 -26.47 -8.74 -0.38
CA VAL A 441 -25.86 -7.68 -1.21
C VAL A 441 -24.34 -7.64 -1.03
N ARG A 442 -23.85 -7.77 0.21
CA ARG A 442 -22.42 -7.85 0.50
C ARG A 442 -21.76 -9.08 -0.12
N LEU A 443 -22.44 -10.23 -0.18
CA LEU A 443 -21.91 -11.43 -0.82
C LEU A 443 -21.80 -11.28 -2.33
N ASN A 444 -22.84 -10.75 -2.97
CA ASN A 444 -22.80 -10.43 -4.40
C ASN A 444 -21.66 -9.45 -4.71
N PHE A 445 -21.49 -8.42 -3.88
CA PHE A 445 -20.37 -7.49 -4.00
C PHE A 445 -19.00 -8.19 -3.87
N LEU A 446 -18.82 -9.09 -2.90
CA LEU A 446 -17.57 -9.85 -2.76
C LEU A 446 -17.31 -10.79 -3.95
N GLN A 447 -18.36 -11.36 -4.54
CA GLN A 447 -18.28 -12.17 -5.75
C GLN A 447 -17.87 -11.32 -6.96
N GLU A 448 -18.51 -10.17 -7.19
CA GLU A 448 -18.12 -9.23 -8.26
C GLU A 448 -16.68 -8.73 -8.06
N MET A 449 -16.29 -8.41 -6.82
CA MET A 449 -14.93 -7.99 -6.49
C MET A 449 -13.92 -9.09 -6.80
N LYS A 450 -14.24 -10.36 -6.50
CA LYS A 450 -13.41 -11.51 -6.88
C LYS A 450 -13.24 -11.61 -8.40
N GLU A 451 -14.32 -11.53 -9.16
CA GLU A 451 -14.27 -11.60 -10.64
C GLU A 451 -13.39 -10.49 -11.23
N GLN A 452 -13.45 -9.28 -10.67
CA GLN A 452 -12.60 -8.17 -11.10
C GLN A 452 -11.11 -8.42 -10.78
N ILE A 453 -10.81 -9.01 -9.62
CA ILE A 453 -9.44 -9.38 -9.24
C ILE A 453 -8.89 -10.43 -10.21
N GLU A 454 -9.67 -11.49 -10.48
CA GLU A 454 -9.29 -12.56 -11.39
C GLU A 454 -9.10 -12.05 -12.82
N PHE A 455 -10.01 -11.19 -13.31
CA PHE A 455 -9.88 -10.55 -14.62
C PHE A 455 -8.59 -9.73 -14.72
N LYS A 456 -8.29 -8.90 -13.70
CA LYS A 456 -7.07 -8.08 -13.71
C LYS A 456 -5.79 -8.91 -13.63
N LEU A 457 -5.80 -9.99 -12.83
CA LEU A 457 -4.68 -10.92 -12.75
C LEU A 457 -4.42 -11.62 -14.08
N ASN A 458 -5.48 -12.07 -14.77
CA ASN A 458 -5.35 -12.71 -16.08
C ASN A 458 -4.81 -11.74 -17.13
N GLN A 459 -5.29 -10.49 -17.14
CA GLN A 459 -4.74 -9.44 -18.01
C GLN A 459 -3.24 -9.22 -17.76
N MET A 460 -2.84 -9.08 -16.49
CA MET A 460 -1.42 -8.89 -16.15
C MET A 460 -0.56 -10.12 -16.50
N LYS A 461 -1.08 -11.34 -16.37
CA LYS A 461 -0.39 -12.57 -16.77
C LYS A 461 -0.12 -12.60 -18.28
N GLU A 462 -1.00 -12.04 -19.09
CA GLU A 462 -0.80 -11.91 -20.54
C GLU A 462 0.22 -10.81 -20.88
N ASP A 463 0.12 -9.64 -20.26
CA ASP A 463 0.98 -8.49 -20.52
C ASP A 463 2.45 -8.74 -20.09
N TYR A 464 2.67 -9.53 -19.03
CA TYR A 464 4.00 -9.78 -18.44
C TYR A 464 4.61 -11.16 -18.77
N LYS A 465 4.19 -11.83 -19.85
CA LYS A 465 4.68 -13.18 -20.24
C LYS A 465 6.21 -13.34 -20.28
N GLN A 466 6.96 -12.25 -20.43
CA GLN A 466 8.43 -12.25 -20.52
C GLN A 466 9.15 -11.98 -19.18
N LYS A 467 8.43 -11.60 -18.10
CA LYS A 467 9.02 -11.20 -16.82
C LYS A 467 9.00 -12.32 -15.78
N THR A 468 10.02 -12.36 -14.93
CA THR A 468 10.20 -13.34 -13.86
C THR A 468 9.35 -12.97 -12.63
N ILE A 469 8.03 -13.16 -12.68
CA ILE A 469 7.09 -12.80 -11.59
C ILE A 469 6.62 -14.04 -10.83
N ASP A 470 6.52 -13.96 -9.50
CA ASP A 470 5.94 -15.02 -8.66
C ASP A 470 4.42 -14.82 -8.49
N TRP A 471 3.64 -15.35 -9.44
CA TRP A 471 2.18 -15.18 -9.46
C TRP A 471 1.46 -15.75 -8.24
N ASN A 472 2.00 -16.78 -7.60
CA ASN A 472 1.41 -17.36 -6.37
C ASN A 472 1.43 -16.35 -5.22
N LYS A 473 2.53 -15.59 -5.09
CA LYS A 473 2.61 -14.48 -4.12
C LYS A 473 1.66 -13.34 -4.50
N VAL A 474 1.58 -12.97 -5.79
CA VAL A 474 0.66 -11.90 -6.24
C VAL A 474 -0.79 -12.25 -5.89
N GLU A 475 -1.22 -13.50 -6.09
CA GLU A 475 -2.57 -13.97 -5.74
C GLU A 475 -2.85 -13.96 -4.24
N PHE A 476 -1.86 -14.32 -3.42
CA PHE A 476 -1.98 -14.23 -1.96
C PHE A 476 -2.13 -12.77 -1.50
N PHE A 477 -1.27 -11.88 -2.01
CA PHE A 477 -1.21 -10.49 -1.59
C PHE A 477 -2.31 -9.60 -2.17
N SER A 478 -2.94 -9.99 -3.27
CA SER A 478 -4.10 -9.30 -3.82
C SER A 478 -5.37 -9.45 -2.96
N GLY A 479 -5.34 -10.30 -1.92
CA GLY A 479 -6.48 -10.58 -1.05
C GLY A 479 -7.49 -11.58 -1.65
N LEU A 480 -7.17 -12.21 -2.78
CA LEU A 480 -8.03 -13.20 -3.44
C LEU A 480 -8.33 -14.41 -2.54
N ALA A 481 -7.31 -14.95 -1.86
CA ALA A 481 -7.45 -16.08 -0.94
C ALA A 481 -8.37 -15.76 0.25
N GLU A 482 -8.24 -14.56 0.83
CA GLU A 482 -9.07 -14.10 1.94
C GLU A 482 -10.51 -13.82 1.48
N THR A 483 -10.69 -13.23 0.30
CA THR A 483 -12.01 -13.02 -0.31
C THR A 483 -12.72 -14.36 -0.56
N ASN A 484 -12.01 -15.36 -1.10
CA ASN A 484 -12.52 -16.72 -1.27
C ASN A 484 -12.92 -17.37 0.06
N ARG A 485 -12.13 -17.19 1.12
CA ARG A 485 -12.44 -17.69 2.46
C ARG A 485 -13.69 -17.04 3.04
N GLN A 486 -13.88 -15.74 2.86
CA GLN A 486 -15.06 -15.01 3.34
C GLN A 486 -16.34 -15.42 2.60
N ILE A 487 -16.23 -15.73 1.31
CA ILE A 487 -17.33 -16.30 0.50
C ILE A 487 -17.69 -17.69 1.04
N GLN A 488 -16.72 -18.61 1.15
CA GLN A 488 -16.96 -19.98 1.65
C GLN A 488 -17.56 -20.03 3.07
N GLN A 489 -17.02 -19.25 4.02
CA GLN A 489 -17.52 -19.22 5.40
C GLN A 489 -18.97 -18.74 5.53
N LYS A 490 -19.44 -17.96 4.55
CA LYS A 490 -20.82 -17.46 4.53
C LYS A 490 -21.73 -18.36 3.71
N ASP A 491 -21.26 -18.96 2.62
CA ASP A 491 -21.99 -19.98 1.87
C ASP A 491 -22.32 -21.20 2.74
N ASP A 492 -21.44 -21.59 3.67
CA ASP A 492 -21.71 -22.64 4.68
C ASP A 492 -22.78 -22.25 5.72
N LYS A 493 -22.91 -20.94 6.02
CA LYS A 493 -23.93 -20.40 6.95
C LYS A 493 -25.28 -20.13 6.29
N LEU A 494 -25.27 -19.83 5.00
CA LEU A 494 -26.44 -19.58 4.17
C LEU A 494 -27.03 -20.87 3.59
N SER A 495 -26.20 -21.85 3.18
CA SER A 495 -26.64 -23.19 2.73
C SER A 495 -27.41 -23.97 3.79
N LYS A 496 -27.13 -23.76 5.09
CA LYS A 496 -27.91 -24.34 6.21
C LYS A 496 -29.31 -23.72 6.41
N LYS A 497 -29.64 -22.63 5.71
CA LYS A 497 -30.95 -21.93 5.80
C LYS A 497 -31.65 -21.70 4.44
N GLN A 498 -31.00 -21.98 3.32
CA GLN A 498 -31.51 -21.69 1.96
C GLN A 498 -32.20 -22.87 1.25
N LEU A 499 -32.22 -24.07 1.85
CA LEU A 499 -32.92 -25.22 1.25
C LEU A 499 -34.46 -25.03 1.14
N ASP A 500 -35.03 -24.01 1.80
CA ASP A 500 -36.48 -23.78 1.82
C ASP A 500 -36.98 -22.60 0.95
N GLU A 501 -36.12 -21.73 0.41
CA GLU A 501 -36.58 -20.49 -0.28
C GLU A 501 -36.21 -20.36 -1.78
N ASP A 502 -35.28 -21.17 -2.31
CA ASP A 502 -34.77 -20.99 -3.68
C ASP A 502 -35.66 -21.56 -4.80
N ASN A 503 -36.85 -22.08 -4.49
CA ASN A 503 -37.78 -22.60 -5.50
C ASN A 503 -38.71 -21.56 -6.15
N LYS A 504 -38.56 -20.25 -5.89
CA LYS A 504 -39.56 -19.26 -6.38
C LYS A 504 -39.08 -18.05 -7.19
N HIS A 505 -37.79 -17.83 -7.41
CA HIS A 505 -37.35 -16.73 -8.30
C HIS A 505 -36.16 -17.10 -9.16
N LYS A 506 -36.43 -17.91 -10.19
CA LYS A 506 -35.56 -18.04 -11.37
C LYS A 506 -36.40 -18.13 -12.63
N LYS A 507 -36.96 -16.98 -13.01
CA LYS A 507 -37.45 -16.66 -14.37
C LYS A 507 -37.64 -15.15 -14.39
N GLU A 508 -36.63 -14.43 -14.84
CA GLU A 508 -36.76 -13.28 -15.72
C GLU A 508 -35.42 -12.58 -15.93
N LYS A 509 -35.17 -12.28 -17.21
CA LYS A 509 -34.19 -11.31 -17.74
C LYS A 509 -32.75 -11.81 -17.93
N GLU A 510 -32.62 -12.73 -18.89
CA GLU A 510 -31.74 -12.46 -20.02
C GLU A 510 -32.56 -11.70 -21.08
N SER A 511 -32.16 -10.49 -21.43
CA SER A 511 -32.22 -9.98 -22.81
C SER A 511 -31.64 -8.57 -22.91
N SER A 512 -30.63 -8.50 -23.78
CA SER A 512 -30.12 -7.32 -24.49
C SER A 512 -29.54 -6.20 -23.63
N ILE A 513 -28.28 -5.85 -23.91
CA ILE A 513 -27.94 -4.80 -24.88
C ILE A 513 -26.44 -4.93 -25.18
N VAL A 514 -26.14 -5.47 -26.36
CA VAL A 514 -24.90 -5.17 -27.09
C VAL A 514 -25.32 -4.25 -28.23
N GLY A 515 -24.75 -3.05 -28.29
CA GLY A 515 -24.87 -2.13 -29.43
C GLY A 515 -25.26 -0.70 -29.05
N ARG A 516 -24.35 0.25 -29.35
CA ARG A 516 -24.33 1.71 -29.06
C ARG A 516 -23.69 2.01 -27.70
N PHE A 517 -22.45 2.49 -27.60
CA PHE A 517 -21.95 3.72 -28.23
C PHE A 517 -20.45 3.62 -28.55
N GLN A 518 -20.17 3.43 -29.83
CA GLN A 518 -18.89 3.74 -30.46
C GLN A 518 -19.21 4.80 -31.53
N LYS A 519 -19.13 6.08 -31.15
CA LYS A 519 -19.07 7.26 -32.02
C LYS A 519 -19.07 8.52 -31.15
N LEU A 520 -17.94 9.23 -31.16
CA LEU A 520 -17.68 10.65 -30.86
C LEU A 520 -16.17 10.71 -30.46
N LEU A 521 -15.21 11.35 -31.12
CA LEU A 521 -15.17 12.33 -32.20
C LEU A 521 -13.75 12.27 -32.83
N LYS A 522 -13.68 12.29 -34.15
CA LYS A 522 -12.47 12.54 -34.96
C LYS A 522 -12.83 13.66 -35.94
N SER A 523 -12.13 14.79 -35.88
CA SER A 523 -11.94 15.86 -36.90
C SER A 523 -11.53 17.13 -36.15
N LYS A 524 -10.57 17.98 -36.52
CA LYS A 524 -9.95 18.42 -37.78
C LYS A 524 -8.47 18.77 -37.43
N GLY A 525 -7.44 18.72 -38.29
CA GLY A 525 -7.37 19.13 -39.69
C GLY A 525 -7.04 20.63 -39.77
N LEU A 526 -5.75 20.99 -39.72
CA LEU A 526 -5.15 22.23 -40.23
C LEU A 526 -3.64 22.00 -40.40
N GLN A 527 -3.20 22.02 -41.66
CA GLN A 527 -1.80 22.18 -42.08
C GLN A 527 -1.53 23.69 -42.16
N ASP A 528 -0.41 24.14 -41.62
CA ASP A 528 0.23 25.37 -42.07
C ASP A 528 1.70 25.04 -42.37
N ASP A 529 2.07 25.30 -43.62
CA ASP A 529 3.45 25.36 -44.12
C ASP A 529 4.15 26.57 -43.48
N TYR A 530 5.36 26.37 -42.96
CA TYR A 530 6.38 27.41 -42.93
C TYR A 530 7.76 26.81 -43.17
N ASN A 531 8.49 27.43 -44.08
CA ASN A 531 9.88 27.12 -44.42
C ASN A 531 10.82 27.36 -43.23
N ASP A 532 11.82 26.49 -43.11
CA ASP A 532 13.04 26.70 -42.34
C ASP A 532 13.73 27.99 -42.80
N ASP A 533 14.06 28.87 -41.87
CA ASP A 533 15.44 29.23 -41.52
C ASP A 533 15.42 30.21 -40.34
N ASP A 534 16.33 29.97 -39.38
CA ASP A 534 16.54 30.62 -38.06
C ASP A 534 15.69 30.09 -36.89
N ILE A 535 16.19 29.03 -36.23
CA ILE A 535 15.73 28.60 -34.90
C ILE A 535 16.45 29.47 -33.86
N ASP A 536 15.69 30.28 -33.12
CA ASP A 536 16.23 31.09 -32.03
C ASP A 536 16.61 30.20 -30.82
N SER A 537 17.69 30.53 -30.10
CA SER A 537 18.11 29.74 -28.93
C SER A 537 17.04 29.70 -27.84
N ASP A 538 16.23 30.74 -27.77
CA ASP A 538 15.16 30.92 -26.79
C ASP A 538 13.98 29.97 -27.04
N ASP A 539 13.69 29.64 -28.32
CA ASP A 539 12.63 28.69 -28.67
C ASP A 539 12.98 27.26 -28.23
N ILE A 540 14.27 26.88 -28.30
CA ILE A 540 14.74 25.57 -27.81
C ILE A 540 14.59 25.49 -26.29
N ILE A 541 14.90 26.57 -25.58
CA ILE A 541 14.82 26.69 -24.12
C ILE A 541 13.36 26.59 -23.67
N GLU A 542 12.46 27.39 -24.26
CA GLU A 542 11.03 27.36 -23.93
C GLU A 542 10.42 25.99 -24.21
N THR A 543 10.77 25.38 -25.33
CA THR A 543 10.26 24.06 -25.73
C THR A 543 10.72 22.97 -24.74
N ARG A 544 11.98 23.02 -24.29
CA ARG A 544 12.52 22.10 -23.28
C ARG A 544 11.85 22.29 -21.93
N ASP A 545 11.66 23.53 -21.49
CA ASP A 545 10.97 23.83 -20.23
C ASP A 545 9.56 23.23 -20.22
N ARG A 546 8.80 23.40 -21.31
CA ARG A 546 7.47 22.79 -21.48
C ARG A 546 7.51 21.26 -21.45
N PHE A 547 8.50 20.63 -22.10
CA PHE A 547 8.68 19.18 -22.07
C PHE A 547 9.01 18.68 -20.66
N LEU A 548 9.93 19.35 -19.95
CA LEU A 548 10.33 19.01 -18.58
C LEU A 548 9.22 19.23 -17.56
N MET A 549 8.42 20.29 -17.72
CA MET A 549 7.20 20.51 -16.92
C MET A 549 6.18 19.39 -17.13
N ALA A 550 5.96 18.96 -18.37
CA ALA A 550 5.07 17.86 -18.67
C ALA A 550 5.61 16.52 -18.12
N LEU A 551 6.91 16.25 -18.26
CA LEU A 551 7.57 15.07 -17.67
C LEU A 551 7.41 15.05 -16.14
N LYS A 552 7.53 16.21 -15.48
CA LYS A 552 7.27 16.38 -14.04
C LYS A 552 5.83 16.01 -13.66
N GLN A 553 4.85 16.39 -14.49
CA GLN A 553 3.45 16.02 -14.30
C GLN A 553 3.26 14.51 -14.48
N THR A 554 3.88 13.90 -15.50
CA THR A 554 3.85 12.45 -15.72
C THR A 554 4.41 11.68 -14.50
N TYR A 555 5.49 12.17 -13.88
CA TYR A 555 6.00 11.57 -12.63
C TYR A 555 4.99 11.67 -11.48
N TRP A 556 4.28 12.79 -11.35
CA TRP A 556 3.22 12.95 -10.34
C TRP A 556 2.04 12.01 -10.60
N ASP A 557 1.65 11.84 -11.86
CA ASP A 557 0.56 10.94 -12.24
C ASP A 557 0.92 9.48 -11.93
N LEU A 558 2.16 9.07 -12.20
CA LEU A 558 2.66 7.73 -11.84
C LEU A 558 2.73 7.54 -10.30
N TYR A 559 3.12 8.57 -9.55
CA TYR A 559 3.13 8.54 -8.08
C TYR A 559 1.72 8.46 -7.49
N SER A 560 0.79 9.32 -7.94
CA SER A 560 -0.60 9.36 -7.45
C SER A 560 -1.38 8.07 -7.74
N GLN A 561 -0.97 7.32 -8.76
CA GLN A 561 -1.51 6.00 -9.10
C GLN A 561 -0.84 4.85 -8.34
N ASN A 562 0.03 5.13 -7.37
CA ASN A 562 0.83 4.14 -6.62
C ASN A 562 1.72 3.26 -7.51
N GLN A 563 2.19 3.77 -8.65
CA GLN A 563 3.12 3.04 -9.53
C GLN A 563 4.58 3.36 -9.22
N CYS A 564 4.81 4.39 -8.41
CA CYS A 564 6.10 4.88 -7.95
C CYS A 564 5.99 5.28 -6.46
N GLY A 565 6.97 4.93 -5.64
CA GLY A 565 7.07 5.31 -4.23
C GLY A 565 7.54 6.76 -4.04
N GLY A 566 7.28 7.33 -2.87
CA GLY A 566 7.56 8.76 -2.62
C GLY A 566 9.04 9.14 -2.72
N LYS A 567 9.96 8.25 -2.30
CA LYS A 567 11.40 8.49 -2.44
C LYS A 567 11.84 8.49 -3.90
N ALA A 568 11.30 7.58 -4.71
CA ALA A 568 11.59 7.49 -6.13
C ALA A 568 11.04 8.72 -6.88
N TYR A 569 9.82 9.15 -6.54
CA TYR A 569 9.24 10.40 -7.06
C TYR A 569 10.13 11.61 -6.77
N ASN A 570 10.58 11.78 -5.54
CA ASN A 570 11.45 12.92 -5.19
C ASN A 570 12.74 12.96 -6.02
N LEU A 571 13.38 11.80 -6.22
CA LEU A 571 14.60 11.70 -7.02
C LEU A 571 14.37 12.02 -8.50
N LEU A 572 13.23 11.60 -9.06
CA LEU A 572 12.82 11.92 -10.44
C LEU A 572 12.49 13.41 -10.61
N ILE A 573 11.90 14.04 -9.58
CA ILE A 573 11.68 15.48 -9.59
C ILE A 573 13.00 16.23 -9.49
N GLU A 574 13.95 15.75 -8.69
CA GLU A 574 15.31 16.30 -8.65
C GLU A 574 16.03 16.15 -9.99
N SER A 575 15.88 15.03 -10.71
CA SER A 575 16.46 14.90 -12.05
C SER A 575 15.87 15.89 -13.06
N VAL A 576 14.58 16.22 -12.95
CA VAL A 576 13.96 17.27 -13.79
C VAL A 576 14.48 18.65 -13.39
N ARG A 577 14.62 18.93 -12.10
CA ARG A 577 15.20 20.21 -11.63
C ARG A 577 16.63 20.37 -12.13
N TRP A 578 17.41 19.29 -12.12
CA TRP A 578 18.77 19.28 -12.67
C TRP A 578 18.78 19.67 -14.16
N ASP A 579 17.91 19.08 -14.97
CA ASP A 579 17.78 19.43 -16.39
C ASP A 579 17.25 20.88 -16.60
N LEU A 580 16.40 21.38 -15.68
CA LEU A 580 15.92 22.76 -15.67
C LEU A 580 17.00 23.77 -15.27
N ASP A 581 18.05 23.37 -14.54
CA ASP A 581 19.19 24.23 -14.21
C ASP A 581 20.21 24.32 -15.37
N THR A 582 20.16 23.38 -16.33
CA THR A 582 21.04 23.30 -17.51
C THR A 582 20.32 23.48 -18.84
N VAL A 583 19.40 24.45 -18.94
CA VAL A 583 18.48 24.58 -20.10
C VAL A 583 19.20 24.82 -21.45
N GLU A 584 20.39 25.44 -21.41
CA GLU A 584 21.24 25.68 -22.59
C GLU A 584 21.89 24.38 -23.14
N GLY A 585 22.06 23.35 -22.31
CA GLY A 585 22.72 22.07 -22.61
C GLY A 585 21.79 20.98 -23.15
N ARG A 586 22.28 19.76 -23.39
CA ARG A 586 21.46 18.58 -23.72
C ARG A 586 20.81 18.04 -22.44
N MET A 587 19.62 17.40 -22.52
CA MET A 587 19.01 16.72 -21.37
C MET A 587 19.93 15.62 -20.81
N CYS A 588 20.33 15.75 -19.55
CA CYS A 588 21.30 14.89 -18.85
C CYS A 588 20.73 14.26 -17.57
N SER A 589 19.40 14.24 -17.39
CA SER A 589 18.73 13.61 -16.25
C SER A 589 19.13 12.16 -16.01
N TRP A 590 19.47 11.41 -17.07
CA TRP A 590 20.00 10.05 -16.92
C TRP A 590 21.36 10.03 -16.22
N ASP A 591 22.29 10.94 -16.53
CA ASP A 591 23.62 10.98 -15.92
C ASP A 591 23.53 11.26 -14.41
N PHE A 592 22.58 12.12 -14.00
CA PHE A 592 22.26 12.35 -12.59
C PHE A 592 21.77 11.05 -11.92
N ILE A 593 20.77 10.38 -12.49
CA ILE A 593 20.21 9.13 -11.95
C ILE A 593 21.28 8.02 -11.90
N TYR A 594 22.10 7.91 -12.94
CA TYR A 594 23.18 6.94 -13.03
C TYR A 594 24.19 7.10 -11.89
N ASN A 595 24.65 8.34 -11.64
CA ASN A 595 25.62 8.65 -10.59
C ASN A 595 25.08 8.39 -9.17
N VAL A 596 23.77 8.50 -8.96
CA VAL A 596 23.15 8.18 -7.67
C VAL A 596 23.21 6.68 -7.38
N PHE A 597 22.88 5.84 -8.36
CA PHE A 597 22.73 4.39 -8.13
C PHE A 597 24.00 3.58 -8.40
N TYR A 598 24.90 4.08 -9.24
CA TYR A 598 26.18 3.44 -9.52
C TYR A 598 27.26 3.97 -8.56
N SER A 599 27.51 3.23 -7.47
CA SER A 599 28.64 3.48 -6.56
C SER A 599 29.37 2.17 -6.24
N PRO A 600 30.54 1.91 -6.86
CA PRO A 600 31.28 0.66 -6.65
C PRO A 600 31.78 0.53 -5.20
N ILE A 601 32.18 1.64 -4.58
CA ILE A 601 32.64 1.67 -3.18
C ILE A 601 31.52 1.23 -2.22
N TYR A 602 30.31 1.76 -2.44
CA TYR A 602 29.16 1.45 -1.59
C TYR A 602 28.71 -0.01 -1.74
N MET A 603 28.69 -0.53 -2.97
CA MET A 603 28.31 -1.92 -3.24
C MET A 603 29.31 -2.91 -2.62
N ARG A 604 30.62 -2.68 -2.76
CA ARG A 604 31.65 -3.49 -2.09
C ARG A 604 31.51 -3.46 -0.57
N PHE A 605 31.23 -2.29 0.00
CA PHE A 605 31.01 -2.14 1.43
C PHE A 605 29.82 -2.97 1.92
N LEU A 606 28.65 -2.87 1.27
CA LEU A 606 27.45 -3.65 1.62
C LEU A 606 27.68 -5.16 1.49
N TYR A 607 28.35 -5.60 0.44
CA TYR A 607 28.70 -7.02 0.25
C TYR A 607 29.69 -7.53 1.30
N SER A 608 30.65 -6.71 1.71
CA SER A 608 31.61 -7.06 2.77
C SER A 608 30.90 -7.21 4.12
N LEU A 609 29.97 -6.31 4.45
CA LEU A 609 29.17 -6.38 5.68
C LEU A 609 28.29 -7.64 5.75
N ASN A 610 27.83 -8.13 4.60
CA ASN A 610 27.01 -9.34 4.49
C ASN A 610 27.76 -10.61 4.94
N LYS A 611 29.11 -10.60 4.99
CA LYS A 611 29.91 -11.71 5.51
C LYS A 611 29.82 -11.88 7.04
N PHE A 612 29.37 -10.85 7.77
CA PHE A 612 29.28 -10.90 9.23
C PHE A 612 27.88 -11.34 9.69
N PRO A 613 27.75 -12.47 10.42
CA PRO A 613 26.44 -13.08 10.72
C PRO A 613 25.51 -12.20 11.58
N ILE A 614 26.05 -11.31 12.42
CA ILE A 614 25.27 -10.42 13.30
C ILE A 614 24.66 -9.25 12.51
N ILE A 615 25.39 -8.72 11.52
CA ILE A 615 25.01 -7.52 10.74
C ILE A 615 24.32 -7.92 9.42
N ARG A 616 24.45 -9.19 9.02
CA ARG A 616 23.93 -9.76 7.77
C ARG A 616 22.48 -9.39 7.44
N ARG A 617 21.58 -9.44 8.43
CA ARG A 617 20.16 -9.10 8.20
C ARG A 617 20.01 -7.63 7.83
N PHE A 618 20.67 -6.75 8.58
CA PHE A 618 20.67 -5.32 8.33
C PHE A 618 21.34 -4.94 7.00
N SER A 619 22.50 -5.53 6.67
CA SER A 619 23.16 -5.28 5.39
C SER A 619 22.36 -5.80 4.19
N GLY A 620 21.69 -6.94 4.35
CA GLY A 620 20.78 -7.48 3.34
C GLY A 620 19.57 -6.58 3.11
N ASP A 621 18.99 -6.03 4.19
CA ASP A 621 17.86 -5.09 4.12
C ASP A 621 18.28 -3.78 3.41
N LEU A 622 19.45 -3.22 3.75
CA LEU A 622 19.98 -2.03 3.08
C LEU A 622 20.25 -2.26 1.59
N LEU A 623 20.83 -3.41 1.22
CA LEU A 623 21.09 -3.75 -0.17
C LEU A 623 19.79 -3.94 -0.96
N PHE A 624 18.78 -4.56 -0.36
CA PHE A 624 17.46 -4.66 -0.98
C PHE A 624 16.83 -3.29 -1.18
N ASP A 625 16.80 -2.44 -0.15
CA ASP A 625 16.21 -1.11 -0.24
C ASP A 625 16.91 -0.25 -1.30
N TRP A 626 18.23 -0.39 -1.44
CA TRP A 626 19.02 0.28 -2.48
C TRP A 626 18.67 -0.20 -3.89
N VAL A 627 18.69 -1.51 -4.12
CA VAL A 627 18.36 -2.11 -5.44
C VAL A 627 16.90 -1.89 -5.81
N ALA A 628 15.99 -1.97 -4.83
CA ALA A 628 14.56 -1.72 -5.02
C ALA A 628 14.30 -0.28 -5.40
N MET A 629 14.92 0.68 -4.71
CA MET A 629 14.84 2.09 -5.06
C MET A 629 15.42 2.33 -6.47
N GLY A 630 16.58 1.76 -6.79
CA GLY A 630 17.21 1.91 -8.10
C GLY A 630 16.35 1.39 -9.24
N TYR A 631 15.86 0.16 -9.12
CA TYR A 631 14.95 -0.40 -10.13
C TYR A 631 13.65 0.41 -10.22
N GLU A 632 13.09 0.84 -9.09
CA GLU A 632 11.85 1.61 -9.09
C GLU A 632 12.01 2.96 -9.80
N VAL A 633 13.05 3.73 -9.48
CA VAL A 633 13.36 5.01 -10.13
C VAL A 633 13.56 4.82 -11.62
N ILE A 634 14.43 3.90 -12.02
CA ILE A 634 14.82 3.76 -13.43
C ILE A 634 13.67 3.16 -14.25
N SER A 635 12.91 2.20 -13.72
CA SER A 635 11.71 1.68 -14.42
C SER A 635 10.63 2.74 -14.59
N THR A 636 10.49 3.64 -13.61
CA THR A 636 9.54 4.77 -13.69
C THR A 636 10.05 5.84 -14.66
N TYR A 637 11.36 6.10 -14.68
CA TYR A 637 12.03 6.99 -15.64
C TYR A 637 11.78 6.51 -17.08
N VAL A 638 12.07 5.24 -17.37
CA VAL A 638 11.85 4.63 -18.71
C VAL A 638 10.40 4.78 -19.15
N ARG A 639 9.45 4.46 -18.27
CA ARG A 639 8.02 4.55 -18.56
C ARG A 639 7.56 5.98 -18.81
N ALA A 640 7.99 6.93 -17.98
CA ALA A 640 7.59 8.33 -18.16
C ALA A 640 8.14 8.91 -19.47
N HIS A 641 9.37 8.57 -19.84
CA HIS A 641 9.95 8.95 -21.13
C HIS A 641 9.20 8.31 -22.31
N GLU A 642 8.74 7.05 -22.18
CA GLU A 642 7.88 6.40 -23.18
C GLU A 642 6.50 7.08 -23.32
N GLU A 643 5.83 7.40 -22.21
CA GLU A 643 4.57 8.15 -22.22
C GLU A 643 4.74 9.55 -22.84
N MET A 644 5.83 10.24 -22.49
CA MET A 644 6.17 11.55 -23.05
C MET A 644 6.50 11.51 -24.55
N GLU A 645 7.18 10.47 -25.03
CA GLU A 645 7.44 10.26 -26.46
C GLU A 645 6.15 10.10 -27.27
N ASN A 646 5.15 9.42 -26.71
CA ASN A 646 3.83 9.28 -27.33
C ASN A 646 3.04 10.59 -27.31
N MET A 647 3.20 11.40 -26.26
CA MET A 647 2.52 12.68 -26.11
C MET A 647 3.19 13.83 -26.89
N ILE A 648 4.47 13.74 -27.25
CA ILE A 648 5.24 14.78 -27.98
C ILE A 648 4.52 15.26 -29.25
N GLU A 649 3.76 14.39 -29.92
CA GLU A 649 3.00 14.75 -31.12
C GLU A 649 1.91 15.81 -30.85
N GLU A 650 1.32 15.80 -29.66
CA GLU A 650 0.22 16.69 -29.24
C GLU A 650 0.70 18.09 -28.84
N PHE A 651 2.01 18.29 -28.63
CA PHE A 651 2.53 19.59 -28.22
C PHE A 651 2.47 20.62 -29.36
N PRO A 652 2.10 21.88 -29.11
CA PRO A 652 2.10 22.94 -30.11
C PRO A 652 3.53 23.48 -30.33
N ILE A 653 4.40 22.66 -30.92
CA ILE A 653 5.85 22.92 -31.13
C ILE A 653 6.22 22.67 -32.59
N ASN A 654 7.22 23.39 -33.11
CA ASN A 654 7.83 23.17 -34.42
C ASN A 654 8.31 21.70 -34.61
N VAL A 655 8.06 21.12 -35.79
CA VAL A 655 8.34 19.73 -36.15
C VAL A 655 9.83 19.38 -36.01
N ASN A 656 10.74 20.32 -36.33
CA ASN A 656 12.19 20.10 -36.21
C ASN A 656 12.65 20.01 -34.73
N LEU A 657 12.06 20.82 -33.85
CA LEU A 657 12.32 20.79 -32.40
C LEU A 657 11.76 19.52 -31.74
N LYS A 658 10.57 19.07 -32.15
CA LYS A 658 9.98 17.79 -31.70
C LYS A 658 10.89 16.60 -31.99
N LYS A 659 11.47 16.53 -33.19
CA LYS A 659 12.40 15.45 -33.58
C LYS A 659 13.67 15.47 -32.73
N LYS A 660 14.21 16.65 -32.40
CA LYS A 660 15.40 16.79 -31.55
C LYS A 660 15.12 16.31 -30.12
N LEU A 661 14.01 16.76 -29.51
CA LEU A 661 13.60 16.34 -28.17
C LEU A 661 13.28 14.85 -28.07
N SER A 662 12.57 14.32 -29.06
CA SER A 662 12.28 12.88 -29.14
C SER A 662 13.56 12.06 -29.22
N LYS A 663 14.57 12.52 -29.97
CA LYS A 663 15.88 11.86 -30.03
C LYS A 663 16.61 11.90 -28.68
N GLU A 664 16.69 13.06 -28.03
CA GLU A 664 17.33 13.20 -26.71
C GLU A 664 16.63 12.33 -25.64
N SER A 665 15.29 12.35 -25.58
CA SER A 665 14.49 11.50 -24.69
C SER A 665 14.74 10.01 -24.95
N LYS A 666 14.76 9.61 -26.23
CA LYS A 666 14.95 8.21 -26.61
C LYS A 666 16.34 7.71 -26.26
N GLU A 667 17.37 8.53 -26.44
CA GLU A 667 18.75 8.19 -26.05
C GLU A 667 18.85 7.98 -24.52
N ASN A 668 18.23 8.86 -23.72
CA ASN A 668 18.19 8.70 -22.26
C ASN A 668 17.39 7.46 -21.83
N ARG A 669 16.25 7.18 -22.48
CA ARG A 669 15.47 5.95 -22.23
C ARG A 669 16.29 4.69 -22.54
N THR A 670 16.93 4.64 -23.70
CA THR A 670 17.71 3.46 -24.12
C THR A 670 18.92 3.23 -23.21
N ASN A 671 19.58 4.28 -22.72
CA ASN A 671 20.66 4.16 -21.74
C ASN A 671 20.14 3.59 -20.40
N ALA A 672 18.98 4.06 -19.94
CA ALA A 672 18.32 3.56 -18.74
C ALA A 672 17.89 2.08 -18.87
N GLU A 673 17.33 1.69 -20.02
CA GLU A 673 16.96 0.30 -20.34
C GLU A 673 18.19 -0.62 -20.32
N ASN A 674 19.26 -0.23 -21.02
CA ASN A 674 20.52 -0.98 -21.05
C ASN A 674 21.13 -1.15 -19.65
N PHE A 675 20.99 -0.17 -18.77
CA PHE A 675 21.47 -0.28 -17.39
C PHE A 675 20.64 -1.23 -16.54
N ILE A 676 19.30 -1.16 -16.63
CA ILE A 676 18.43 -2.14 -15.95
C ILE A 676 18.76 -3.55 -16.43
N GLU A 677 18.89 -3.74 -17.74
CA GLU A 677 19.11 -5.06 -18.32
C GLU A 677 20.52 -5.60 -18.06
N GLY A 678 21.55 -4.78 -18.28
CA GLY A 678 22.94 -5.19 -18.10
C GLY A 678 23.39 -5.30 -16.65
N TYR A 679 22.86 -4.45 -15.76
CA TYR A 679 23.29 -4.40 -14.36
C TYR A 679 22.28 -5.07 -13.42
N PHE A 680 21.04 -4.60 -13.35
CA PHE A 680 20.09 -5.06 -12.33
C PHE A 680 19.53 -6.46 -12.57
N TYR A 681 19.08 -6.79 -13.80
CA TYR A 681 18.53 -8.12 -14.07
C TYR A 681 19.56 -9.23 -13.92
N VAL A 682 20.81 -8.98 -14.33
CA VAL A 682 21.89 -9.96 -14.23
C VAL A 682 22.48 -10.03 -12.82
N SER A 683 22.70 -8.87 -12.19
CA SER A 683 23.35 -8.82 -10.88
C SER A 683 22.38 -9.06 -9.73
N PHE A 684 21.06 -8.88 -9.87
CA PHE A 684 20.10 -9.02 -8.75
C PHE A 684 18.77 -9.70 -9.14
N PRO A 685 18.79 -10.85 -9.83
CA PRO A 685 17.58 -11.46 -10.39
C PRO A 685 16.50 -11.78 -9.35
N GLU A 686 16.88 -12.19 -8.13
CA GLU A 686 15.92 -12.54 -7.08
C GLU A 686 15.21 -11.31 -6.50
N ILE A 687 15.97 -10.23 -6.31
CA ILE A 687 15.44 -8.96 -5.83
C ILE A 687 14.50 -8.38 -6.88
N ILE A 688 14.88 -8.41 -8.15
CA ILE A 688 14.04 -7.88 -9.22
C ILE A 688 12.75 -8.70 -9.37
N LYS A 689 12.82 -10.03 -9.30
CA LYS A 689 11.62 -10.89 -9.24
C LYS A 689 10.70 -10.50 -8.09
N LEU A 690 11.25 -10.22 -6.91
CA LEU A 690 10.48 -9.79 -5.74
C LEU A 690 9.84 -8.41 -5.94
N ILE A 691 10.59 -7.43 -6.48
CA ILE A 691 10.10 -6.08 -6.74
C ILE A 691 8.98 -6.10 -7.80
N GLN A 692 9.16 -6.88 -8.88
CA GLN A 692 8.12 -7.06 -9.89
C GLN A 692 6.87 -7.72 -9.32
N THR A 693 7.04 -8.74 -8.47
CA THR A 693 5.93 -9.36 -7.72
C THR A 693 5.20 -8.34 -6.85
N LYS A 694 5.94 -7.49 -6.14
CA LYS A 694 5.40 -6.39 -5.29
C LYS A 694 4.62 -5.37 -6.13
N LYS A 695 5.21 -4.86 -7.23
CA LYS A 695 4.56 -3.90 -8.15
C LYS A 695 3.28 -4.49 -8.76
N SER A 696 3.29 -5.76 -9.16
CA SER A 696 2.09 -6.42 -9.70
C SER A 696 0.98 -6.57 -8.67
N ALA A 697 1.33 -6.93 -7.41
CA ALA A 697 0.36 -6.99 -6.31
C ALA A 697 -0.22 -5.59 -6.00
N GLN A 698 0.61 -4.56 -5.92
CA GLN A 698 0.17 -3.17 -5.73
C GLN A 698 -0.74 -2.69 -6.86
N GLY A 699 -0.42 -3.00 -8.12
CA GLY A 699 -1.25 -2.66 -9.27
C GLY A 699 -2.64 -3.32 -9.22
N CYS A 700 -2.72 -4.55 -8.73
CA CYS A 700 -4.00 -5.23 -8.49
C CYS A 700 -4.80 -4.53 -7.38
N LEU A 701 -4.17 -4.23 -6.24
CA LEU A 701 -4.80 -3.53 -5.10
C LEU A 701 -5.27 -2.11 -5.48
N ALA A 702 -4.50 -1.38 -6.29
CA ALA A 702 -4.89 -0.06 -6.79
C ALA A 702 -6.14 -0.14 -7.69
N SER A 703 -6.22 -1.16 -8.54
CA SER A 703 -7.42 -1.42 -9.37
C SER A 703 -8.64 -1.73 -8.51
N GLN A 704 -8.48 -2.53 -7.45
CA GLN A 704 -9.55 -2.79 -6.48
C GLN A 704 -9.99 -1.50 -5.76
N GLY A 705 -9.04 -0.64 -5.38
CA GLY A 705 -9.34 0.65 -4.77
C GLY A 705 -10.19 1.56 -5.66
N LYS A 706 -9.86 1.64 -6.96
CA LYS A 706 -10.65 2.39 -7.95
C LYS A 706 -12.05 1.80 -8.13
N TYR A 707 -12.16 0.47 -8.20
CA TYR A 707 -13.45 -0.21 -8.31
C TYR A 707 -14.33 0.03 -7.07
N LEU A 708 -13.74 -0.08 -5.87
CA LEU A 708 -14.41 0.17 -4.60
C LEU A 708 -14.94 1.61 -4.51
N LEU A 709 -14.13 2.59 -4.92
CA LEU A 709 -14.54 4.00 -4.97
C LEU A 709 -15.72 4.21 -5.94
N ARG A 710 -15.63 3.64 -7.14
CA ARG A 710 -16.71 3.73 -8.14
C ARG A 710 -18.02 3.13 -7.64
N LYS A 711 -17.98 1.99 -6.94
CA LYS A 711 -19.17 1.35 -6.37
C LYS A 711 -19.79 2.17 -5.24
N TYR A 712 -18.96 2.88 -4.46
CA TYR A 712 -19.44 3.85 -3.49
C TYR A 712 -20.09 5.07 -4.16
N GLU A 713 -19.47 5.62 -5.20
CA GLU A 713 -20.02 6.75 -5.97
C GLU A 713 -21.36 6.41 -6.66
N LEU A 714 -21.53 5.15 -7.10
CA LEU A 714 -22.79 4.63 -7.65
C LEU A 714 -23.87 4.38 -6.59
N GLY A 715 -23.55 4.51 -5.30
CA GLY A 715 -24.48 4.30 -4.19
C GLY A 715 -24.77 2.83 -3.88
N GLU A 716 -23.99 1.89 -4.43
CA GLU A 716 -24.14 0.45 -4.17
C GLU A 716 -23.54 0.03 -2.81
N LEU A 717 -22.65 0.85 -2.25
CA LEU A 717 -22.05 0.67 -0.93
C LEU A 717 -22.43 1.83 0.00
N ASP A 718 -22.86 1.51 1.23
CA ASP A 718 -22.99 2.54 2.29
C ASP A 718 -21.59 3.00 2.74
N PHE A 719 -21.45 4.23 3.23
CA PHE A 719 -20.17 4.83 3.61
C PHE A 719 -19.39 3.97 4.63
N GLN A 720 -20.09 3.39 5.61
CA GLN A 720 -19.47 2.49 6.60
C GLN A 720 -18.92 1.20 5.98
N GLN A 721 -19.61 0.67 4.95
CA GLN A 721 -19.16 -0.53 4.24
C GLN A 721 -17.93 -0.23 3.39
N PHE A 722 -17.96 0.91 2.68
CA PHE A 722 -16.82 1.43 1.93
C PHE A 722 -15.59 1.60 2.84
N GLN A 723 -15.73 2.26 3.99
CA GLN A 723 -14.62 2.45 4.94
C GLN A 723 -14.05 1.13 5.45
N LYS A 724 -14.91 0.13 5.76
CA LYS A 724 -14.46 -1.18 6.22
C LYS A 724 -13.67 -1.93 5.14
N LEU A 725 -14.15 -1.91 3.90
CA LEU A 725 -13.48 -2.54 2.76
C LEU A 725 -12.18 -1.80 2.40
N LYS A 726 -12.18 -0.47 2.48
CA LYS A 726 -11.00 0.37 2.27
C LYS A 726 -9.92 0.10 3.32
N LEU A 727 -10.30 -0.08 4.59
CA LEU A 727 -9.40 -0.50 5.66
C LEU A 727 -8.80 -1.89 5.39
N GLN A 728 -9.61 -2.85 4.93
CA GLN A 728 -9.11 -4.17 4.53
C GLN A 728 -8.12 -4.07 3.37
N LEU A 729 -8.44 -3.28 2.35
CA LEU A 729 -7.55 -3.02 1.21
C LEU A 729 -6.23 -2.39 1.66
N ASN A 730 -6.29 -1.38 2.54
CA ASN A 730 -5.09 -0.74 3.09
C ASN A 730 -4.22 -1.72 3.88
N ASN A 731 -4.80 -2.65 4.63
CA ASN A 731 -4.04 -3.69 5.32
C ASN A 731 -3.29 -4.61 4.32
N PHE A 732 -3.91 -4.94 3.19
CA PHE A 732 -3.20 -5.69 2.13
C PHE A 732 -2.06 -4.87 1.52
N VAL A 733 -2.25 -3.55 1.32
CA VAL A 733 -1.17 -2.66 0.87
C VAL A 733 0.00 -2.67 1.85
N CYS A 734 -0.27 -2.55 3.16
CA CYS A 734 0.77 -2.65 4.19
C CYS A 734 1.51 -4.01 4.16
N ASN A 735 0.76 -5.12 4.06
CA ASN A 735 1.36 -6.46 3.98
C ASN A 735 2.27 -6.64 2.76
N VAL A 736 1.95 -6.00 1.64
CA VAL A 736 2.78 -6.00 0.42
C VAL A 736 4.02 -5.13 0.61
N GLU A 737 3.92 -4.05 1.36
CA GLU A 737 5.07 -3.20 1.68
C GLU A 737 6.10 -3.91 2.55
N ASP A 738 5.65 -4.76 3.47
CA ASP A 738 6.46 -5.53 4.42
C ASP A 738 7.19 -6.74 3.79
N ILE A 739 6.98 -7.04 2.50
CA ILE A 739 7.70 -8.11 1.82
C ILE A 739 9.18 -7.76 1.72
N ARG A 740 10.02 -8.48 2.46
CA ARG A 740 11.50 -8.39 2.41
C ARG A 740 12.11 -9.64 1.79
N PRO A 741 13.18 -9.53 1.00
CA PRO A 741 13.94 -10.71 0.61
C PRO A 741 14.69 -11.27 1.82
N ILE A 742 14.85 -12.58 1.84
CA ILE A 742 15.89 -13.20 2.65
C ILE A 742 17.08 -13.32 1.70
N TRP A 743 18.25 -12.81 2.09
CA TRP A 743 19.50 -13.03 1.35
C TRP A 743 20.23 -14.26 1.92
N PRO A 744 19.96 -15.49 1.43
CA PRO A 744 20.70 -16.66 1.84
C PRO A 744 22.12 -16.59 1.29
N GLN A 745 23.13 -16.59 2.17
CA GLN A 745 24.48 -16.94 1.75
C GLN A 745 24.49 -18.45 1.50
N ILE A 746 24.43 -18.80 0.22
CA ILE A 746 24.54 -20.19 -0.24
C ILE A 746 26.02 -20.55 -0.16
N SER A 747 26.38 -21.63 0.53
CA SER A 747 27.77 -22.07 0.62
C SER A 747 28.32 -22.45 -0.76
N ILE A 748 29.64 -22.29 -0.94
CA ILE A 748 30.32 -22.69 -2.19
C ILE A 748 29.99 -24.15 -2.56
N HIS A 749 29.95 -25.03 -1.57
CA HIS A 749 29.51 -26.42 -1.74
C HIS A 749 28.14 -26.55 -2.43
N THR A 750 27.13 -25.82 -1.93
CA THR A 750 25.78 -25.85 -2.50
C THR A 750 25.73 -25.19 -3.88
N LYS A 751 26.54 -24.14 -4.13
CA LYS A 751 26.67 -23.55 -5.47
C LYS A 751 27.30 -24.53 -6.46
N LEU A 752 28.37 -25.23 -6.09
CA LEU A 752 29.04 -26.22 -6.93
C LEU A 752 28.13 -27.41 -7.27
N LYS A 753 27.32 -27.87 -6.30
CA LYS A 753 26.40 -29.00 -6.47
C LYS A 753 25.31 -28.78 -7.55
N VAL A 754 24.92 -27.53 -7.80
CA VAL A 754 23.88 -27.20 -8.81
C VAL A 754 24.45 -27.16 -10.23
N LEU A 755 25.77 -27.10 -10.40
CA LEU A 755 26.41 -26.96 -11.72
C LEU A 755 26.52 -28.31 -12.45
N PRO A 756 26.20 -28.37 -13.76
CA PRO A 756 26.26 -29.61 -14.54
C PRO A 756 27.61 -30.34 -14.48
N LEU A 757 28.72 -29.57 -14.52
CA LEU A 757 30.09 -30.08 -14.47
C LEU A 757 30.37 -30.94 -13.23
N PHE A 758 29.70 -30.67 -12.11
CA PHE A 758 29.96 -31.31 -10.83
C PHE A 758 28.90 -32.34 -10.42
N SER A 759 27.93 -32.62 -11.29
CA SER A 759 26.74 -33.43 -10.97
C SER A 759 27.03 -34.89 -10.58
N GLU A 760 28.12 -35.49 -11.09
CA GLU A 760 28.51 -36.89 -10.82
C GLU A 760 29.45 -37.07 -9.60
N PHE A 761 29.94 -35.99 -8.99
CA PHE A 761 30.91 -36.09 -7.90
C PHE A 761 30.24 -36.33 -6.53
N ASN A 762 30.91 -37.12 -5.69
CA ASN A 762 30.48 -37.36 -4.32
C ASN A 762 30.53 -36.08 -3.47
N ASP A 763 29.58 -35.94 -2.54
CA ASP A 763 29.42 -34.77 -1.66
C ASP A 763 30.70 -34.45 -0.85
N ASP A 764 31.48 -35.46 -0.45
CA ASP A 764 32.74 -35.24 0.30
C ASP A 764 33.87 -34.63 -0.55
N LEU A 765 33.93 -35.00 -1.83
CA LEU A 765 34.89 -34.42 -2.78
C LEU A 765 34.51 -32.96 -3.09
N LEU A 766 33.20 -32.68 -3.21
CA LEU A 766 32.68 -31.32 -3.35
C LEU A 766 32.97 -30.43 -2.12
N LYS A 767 32.97 -31.00 -0.90
CA LYS A 767 33.38 -30.26 0.31
C LYS A 767 34.87 -29.91 0.29
N GLN A 768 35.73 -30.82 -0.17
CA GLN A 768 37.16 -30.55 -0.30
C GLN A 768 37.43 -29.46 -1.35
N LEU A 769 36.76 -29.53 -2.50
CA LEU A 769 36.76 -28.49 -3.52
C LEU A 769 36.28 -27.13 -2.97
N ALA A 770 35.21 -27.14 -2.18
CA ALA A 770 34.66 -25.93 -1.57
C ALA A 770 35.63 -25.29 -0.56
N LEU A 771 36.46 -26.08 0.13
CA LEU A 771 37.47 -25.56 1.07
C LEU A 771 38.68 -24.92 0.37
N GLN A 772 39.01 -25.39 -0.85
CA GLN A 772 40.15 -24.91 -1.63
C GLN A 772 39.77 -23.81 -2.64
N SER A 773 38.49 -23.48 -2.74
CA SER A 773 38.00 -22.44 -3.63
C SER A 773 37.79 -21.11 -2.91
N LYS A 774 37.92 -20.01 -3.64
CA LYS A 774 37.76 -18.65 -3.12
C LYS A 774 36.68 -17.92 -3.89
N GLU A 775 35.79 -17.22 -3.19
CA GLU A 775 34.83 -16.30 -3.82
C GLU A 775 35.46 -14.91 -4.00
N LEU A 776 35.45 -14.43 -5.23
CA LEU A 776 35.94 -13.11 -5.63
C LEU A 776 34.80 -12.28 -6.20
N LEU A 777 34.87 -10.96 -5.97
CA LEU A 777 33.91 -9.98 -6.45
C LEU A 777 34.63 -8.97 -7.34
N PHE A 778 34.10 -8.74 -8.54
CA PHE A 778 34.62 -7.80 -9.53
C PHE A 778 33.53 -6.78 -9.88
N ASP A 779 33.91 -5.50 -9.90
CA ASP A 779 33.03 -4.41 -10.34
C ASP A 779 33.02 -4.29 -11.86
N LYS A 780 32.03 -3.56 -12.40
CA LYS A 780 31.93 -3.28 -13.83
C LYS A 780 33.25 -2.68 -14.36
N ASP A 781 33.68 -3.18 -15.51
CA ASP A 781 34.91 -2.84 -16.24
C ASP A 781 36.22 -3.32 -15.58
N GLU A 782 36.16 -4.00 -14.43
CA GLU A 782 37.35 -4.66 -13.86
C GLU A 782 37.73 -5.91 -14.63
N CYS A 783 39.04 -6.15 -14.72
CA CYS A 783 39.60 -7.29 -15.43
C CYS A 783 39.76 -8.48 -14.48
N ILE A 784 39.18 -9.63 -14.86
CA ILE A 784 39.31 -10.89 -14.12
C ILE A 784 40.68 -11.52 -14.41
N TYR A 785 41.04 -11.60 -15.69
CA TYR A 785 42.37 -11.97 -16.17
C TYR A 785 42.63 -11.36 -17.55
N ARG A 786 43.92 -11.12 -17.86
CA ARG A 786 44.34 -10.57 -19.15
C ARG A 786 44.91 -11.64 -20.05
N GLU A 787 44.73 -11.42 -21.35
CA GLU A 787 45.39 -12.21 -22.39
C GLU A 787 46.91 -12.13 -22.21
N GLY A 788 47.59 -13.28 -22.16
CA GLY A 788 49.03 -13.39 -21.94
C GLY A 788 49.47 -13.52 -20.47
N ASP A 789 48.56 -13.44 -19.49
CA ASP A 789 48.89 -13.71 -18.08
C ASP A 789 49.02 -15.22 -17.81
N LEU A 790 49.76 -15.61 -16.76
CA LEU A 790 49.89 -17.02 -16.36
C LEU A 790 48.54 -17.61 -15.90
N ALA A 791 48.07 -18.66 -16.57
CA ALA A 791 46.85 -19.39 -16.28
C ALA A 791 47.01 -20.26 -15.02
N ARG A 792 46.67 -19.69 -13.85
CA ARG A 792 46.73 -20.39 -12.55
C ARG A 792 45.38 -20.88 -12.04
N TYR A 793 44.30 -20.21 -12.47
CA TYR A 793 42.98 -20.39 -11.88
C TYR A 793 41.88 -20.62 -12.92
N PHE A 794 40.93 -21.46 -12.55
CA PHE A 794 39.68 -21.71 -13.22
C PHE A 794 38.58 -20.91 -12.52
N TYR A 795 37.77 -20.18 -13.28
CA TYR A 795 36.75 -19.29 -12.72
C TYR A 795 35.35 -19.75 -13.13
N ILE A 796 34.44 -19.76 -12.17
CA ILE A 796 33.02 -20.09 -12.37
C ILE A 796 32.20 -18.86 -12.04
N ILE A 797 31.34 -18.43 -12.97
CA ILE A 797 30.47 -17.28 -12.74
C ILE A 797 29.28 -17.71 -11.88
N THR A 798 29.19 -17.16 -10.67
CA THR A 798 28.05 -17.39 -9.76
C THR A 798 27.05 -16.26 -9.79
N ARG A 799 27.46 -15.07 -10.25
CA ARG A 799 26.62 -13.87 -10.36
C ARG A 799 27.22 -12.91 -11.39
N GLY A 800 26.38 -12.15 -12.09
CA GLY A 800 26.84 -11.12 -13.03
C GLY A 800 27.11 -11.65 -14.44
N ARG A 801 27.57 -10.73 -15.32
CA ARG A 801 27.93 -11.00 -16.72
C ARG A 801 29.36 -10.54 -16.97
N VAL A 802 30.08 -11.29 -17.78
CA VAL A 802 31.43 -10.94 -18.22
C VAL A 802 31.51 -10.93 -19.74
N ASN A 803 32.40 -10.12 -20.29
CA ASN A 803 32.72 -10.08 -21.71
C ASN A 803 34.14 -10.63 -21.90
N GLU A 804 34.25 -11.74 -22.60
CA GLU A 804 35.50 -12.36 -23.02
C GLU A 804 35.86 -11.87 -24.42
N THR A 805 37.06 -11.32 -24.58
CA THR A 805 37.57 -10.80 -25.87
C THR A 805 39.00 -11.28 -26.10
N SER A 806 39.48 -11.30 -27.34
CA SER A 806 40.89 -11.57 -27.65
C SER A 806 41.39 -10.57 -28.69
N SER A 807 42.61 -10.10 -28.49
CA SER A 807 43.29 -9.18 -29.40
C SER A 807 43.91 -9.88 -30.62
N ALA A 808 44.19 -11.18 -30.51
CA ALA A 808 44.79 -11.97 -31.59
C ALA A 808 43.85 -12.22 -32.78
N TYR A 809 42.52 -12.14 -32.58
CA TYR A 809 41.52 -12.42 -33.62
C TYR A 809 40.44 -11.33 -33.71
N ILE A 810 40.32 -10.74 -34.90
CA ILE A 810 39.25 -9.78 -35.23
C ILE A 810 37.90 -10.52 -35.14
N ASN A 811 36.97 -10.02 -34.30
CA ASN A 811 35.62 -10.54 -34.00
C ASN A 811 35.49 -11.63 -32.93
N TYR A 812 36.50 -11.90 -32.09
CA TYR A 812 36.31 -12.76 -30.91
C TYR A 812 35.78 -11.93 -29.71
N SER A 813 34.46 -11.89 -29.54
CA SER A 813 33.79 -11.30 -28.37
C SER A 813 32.61 -12.16 -27.93
N ILE A 814 32.64 -12.67 -26.69
CA ILE A 814 31.60 -13.53 -26.13
C ILE A 814 31.17 -12.96 -24.79
N SER A 815 29.87 -12.76 -24.61
CA SER A 815 29.30 -12.49 -23.28
C SER A 815 28.98 -13.80 -22.59
N LYS A 816 29.43 -13.96 -21.35
CA LYS A 816 29.15 -15.12 -20.50
C LYS A 816 28.36 -14.71 -19.26
N ASP A 817 27.36 -15.53 -18.94
CA ASP A 817 26.38 -15.28 -17.87
C ASP A 817 26.51 -16.31 -16.72
N ILE A 818 25.61 -16.20 -15.73
CA ILE A 818 25.56 -17.03 -14.52
C ILE A 818 25.59 -18.53 -14.85
N GLY A 819 26.45 -19.29 -14.16
CA GLY A 819 26.61 -20.73 -14.31
C GLY A 819 27.54 -21.16 -15.45
N GLN A 820 28.02 -20.21 -16.26
CA GLN A 820 29.01 -20.49 -17.31
C GLN A 820 30.44 -20.40 -16.78
N PHE A 821 31.34 -21.09 -17.47
CA PHE A 821 32.73 -21.29 -17.07
C PHE A 821 33.68 -20.37 -17.86
N LEU A 822 34.72 -19.90 -17.19
CA LEU A 822 35.81 -19.14 -17.80
C LEU A 822 37.05 -20.02 -17.81
N SER A 823 37.79 -19.99 -18.94
CA SER A 823 39.06 -20.72 -19.08
C SER A 823 38.93 -22.26 -19.08
N CYS A 824 37.80 -22.84 -19.49
CA CYS A 824 37.66 -24.30 -19.65
C CYS A 824 38.75 -24.93 -20.54
N HIS A 825 39.14 -24.21 -21.60
CA HIS A 825 40.14 -24.67 -22.55
C HIS A 825 41.55 -24.81 -21.95
N HIS A 826 41.86 -24.13 -20.84
CA HIS A 826 43.14 -24.28 -20.11
C HIS A 826 43.25 -25.58 -19.31
N ILE A 827 42.14 -26.25 -19.04
CA ILE A 827 42.18 -27.61 -18.45
C ILE A 827 42.73 -28.61 -19.47
N VAL A 828 42.52 -28.31 -20.76
CA VAL A 828 42.85 -29.16 -21.89
C VAL A 828 44.21 -28.84 -22.50
N LEU A 829 44.48 -27.55 -22.70
CA LEU A 829 45.76 -27.06 -23.20
C LEU A 829 46.77 -27.07 -22.05
N GLU A 830 47.88 -27.80 -22.19
CA GLU A 830 49.01 -27.73 -21.25
C GLU A 830 49.74 -26.37 -21.31
N SER A 831 49.15 -25.36 -21.98
CA SER A 831 49.68 -24.00 -22.09
C SER A 831 49.56 -23.26 -20.76
N THR A 832 50.61 -22.53 -20.38
CA THR A 832 50.66 -21.78 -19.13
C THR A 832 50.06 -20.37 -19.19
N LEU A 833 49.55 -19.90 -20.34
CA LEU A 833 49.08 -18.51 -20.51
C LEU A 833 47.60 -18.41 -20.92
N TYR A 834 46.88 -17.41 -20.41
CA TYR A 834 45.52 -17.08 -20.85
C TYR A 834 45.52 -16.60 -22.31
N ILE A 835 44.61 -17.14 -23.12
CA ILE A 835 44.50 -16.85 -24.56
C ILE A 835 43.44 -15.79 -24.89
N SER A 836 42.69 -15.34 -23.89
CA SER A 836 41.67 -14.30 -23.97
C SER A 836 41.76 -13.38 -22.75
N GLN A 837 41.19 -12.18 -22.86
CA GLN A 837 40.99 -11.26 -21.75
C GLN A 837 39.51 -11.26 -21.36
N VAL A 838 39.23 -11.18 -20.06
CA VAL A 838 37.87 -11.13 -19.53
C VAL A 838 37.66 -9.89 -18.68
N LEU A 839 36.64 -9.11 -19.05
CA LEU A 839 36.20 -7.91 -18.35
C LEU A 839 34.81 -8.13 -17.77
N ALA A 840 34.57 -7.66 -16.55
CA ALA A 840 33.25 -7.69 -15.95
C ALA A 840 32.32 -6.66 -16.62
N ALA A 841 31.17 -7.10 -17.13
CA ALA A 841 30.18 -6.21 -17.74
C ALA A 841 29.19 -5.63 -16.70
N SER A 842 29.13 -6.25 -15.51
CA SER A 842 28.31 -5.85 -14.37
C SER A 842 29.00 -6.19 -13.05
N LEU A 843 28.29 -6.21 -11.92
CA LEU A 843 28.86 -6.72 -10.67
C LEU A 843 28.93 -8.24 -10.74
N VAL A 844 30.15 -8.79 -10.79
CA VAL A 844 30.38 -10.21 -11.04
C VAL A 844 30.95 -10.89 -9.80
N GLU A 845 30.33 -12.00 -9.40
CA GLU A 845 30.83 -12.89 -8.35
C GLU A 845 31.31 -14.19 -8.98
N VAL A 846 32.59 -14.52 -8.81
CA VAL A 846 33.17 -15.76 -9.34
C VAL A 846 33.73 -16.64 -8.23
N ILE A 847 33.64 -17.95 -8.43
CA ILE A 847 34.40 -18.94 -7.66
C ILE A 847 35.71 -19.19 -8.40
N GLN A 848 36.82 -18.97 -7.70
CA GLN A 848 38.18 -19.24 -8.15
C GLN A 848 38.63 -20.62 -7.63
N ILE A 849 39.09 -21.48 -8.52
CA ILE A 849 39.63 -22.82 -8.25
C ILE A 849 41.01 -22.93 -8.90
N GLU A 850 41.97 -23.62 -8.28
CA GLU A 850 43.28 -23.86 -8.92
C GLU A 850 43.17 -24.81 -10.12
N ILE A 851 43.81 -24.47 -11.23
CA ILE A 851 43.76 -25.27 -12.47
C ILE A 851 44.33 -26.67 -12.25
N GLU A 852 45.42 -26.80 -11.47
CA GLU A 852 46.05 -28.10 -11.20
C GLU A 852 45.07 -29.11 -10.59
N LEU A 853 44.22 -28.63 -9.68
CA LEU A 853 43.19 -29.44 -9.05
C LEU A 853 42.11 -29.85 -10.07
N MET A 854 41.68 -28.92 -10.93
CA MET A 854 40.73 -29.21 -12.00
C MET A 854 41.30 -30.22 -13.03
N VAL A 855 42.59 -30.13 -13.35
CA VAL A 855 43.29 -31.09 -14.23
C VAL A 855 43.34 -32.48 -13.58
N SER A 856 43.53 -32.57 -12.26
CA SER A 856 43.51 -33.85 -11.53
C SER A 856 42.13 -34.53 -11.61
N LEU A 857 41.05 -33.76 -11.48
CA LEU A 857 39.66 -34.25 -11.57
C LEU A 857 39.29 -34.61 -13.01
N TYR A 858 39.73 -33.81 -13.97
CA TYR A 858 39.59 -34.09 -15.40
C TYR A 858 40.19 -35.46 -15.75
N LYS A 859 41.35 -35.82 -15.19
CA LYS A 859 41.96 -37.15 -15.45
C LYS A 859 41.18 -38.32 -14.85
N GLN A 860 40.39 -38.09 -13.80
CA GLN A 860 39.66 -39.14 -13.07
C GLN A 860 38.26 -39.46 -13.65
N SER A 861 37.57 -38.48 -14.25
CA SER A 861 36.19 -38.66 -14.77
C SER A 861 36.12 -38.57 -16.29
N LEU A 862 35.47 -39.57 -16.91
CA LEU A 862 35.21 -39.57 -18.36
C LEU A 862 34.13 -38.55 -18.75
N TYR A 863 33.11 -38.36 -17.89
CA TYR A 863 32.06 -37.36 -18.08
C TYR A 863 32.64 -35.93 -18.07
N MET A 864 33.53 -35.65 -17.12
CA MET A 864 34.20 -34.35 -17.04
C MET A 864 35.08 -34.10 -18.28
N GLN A 865 35.74 -35.14 -18.80
CA GLN A 865 36.48 -35.02 -20.07
C GLN A 865 35.56 -34.63 -21.23
N ASP A 866 34.44 -35.34 -21.40
CA ASP A 866 33.46 -35.03 -22.44
C ASP A 866 32.93 -33.59 -22.32
N PHE A 867 32.50 -33.20 -21.11
CA PHE A 867 31.96 -31.87 -20.84
C PHE A 867 32.96 -30.75 -21.16
N VAL A 868 34.19 -30.86 -20.65
CA VAL A 868 35.23 -29.84 -20.83
C VAL A 868 35.59 -29.69 -22.31
N TRP A 869 35.67 -30.79 -23.07
CA TRP A 869 35.93 -30.73 -24.50
C TRP A 869 34.79 -30.10 -25.29
N ARG A 870 33.53 -30.39 -24.94
CA ARG A 870 32.35 -29.79 -25.59
C ARG A 870 32.30 -28.28 -25.40
N ASP A 871 32.58 -27.78 -24.20
CA ASP A 871 32.62 -26.33 -23.93
C ASP A 871 33.85 -25.66 -24.56
N SER A 872 35.01 -26.37 -24.58
CA SER A 872 36.27 -25.81 -25.08
C SER A 872 36.37 -25.75 -26.60
N ILE A 873 35.70 -26.65 -27.34
CA ILE A 873 35.89 -26.77 -28.80
C ILE A 873 35.53 -25.50 -29.56
N PHE A 874 34.53 -24.73 -29.09
CA PHE A 874 34.16 -23.44 -29.69
C PHE A 874 35.29 -22.42 -29.55
N SER A 875 35.94 -22.37 -28.38
CA SER A 875 37.05 -21.46 -28.17
C SER A 875 38.27 -21.94 -28.96
N LEU A 876 38.59 -23.23 -28.88
CA LEU A 876 39.72 -23.85 -29.58
C LEU A 876 39.61 -23.74 -31.11
N SER A 877 38.41 -23.82 -31.70
CA SER A 877 38.23 -23.67 -33.14
C SER A 877 38.61 -22.27 -33.67
N ARG A 878 38.59 -21.26 -32.79
CA ARG A 878 39.04 -19.90 -33.13
C ARG A 878 40.56 -19.76 -33.01
N PHE A 879 41.19 -20.49 -32.09
CA PHE A 879 42.65 -20.47 -31.91
C PHE A 879 43.41 -21.44 -32.85
N TYR A 880 42.77 -22.52 -33.29
CA TYR A 880 43.31 -23.52 -34.23
C TYR A 880 42.48 -23.57 -35.53
N PRO A 881 42.41 -22.46 -36.29
CA PRO A 881 41.53 -22.36 -37.45
C PRO A 881 41.94 -23.28 -38.60
N LYS A 882 43.22 -23.64 -38.72
CA LYS A 882 43.73 -24.52 -39.78
C LYS A 882 43.38 -25.99 -39.54
N GLU A 883 43.34 -26.39 -38.28
CA GLU A 883 43.15 -27.77 -37.83
C GLU A 883 41.66 -28.11 -37.65
N LEU A 884 40.85 -27.14 -37.20
CA LEU A 884 39.40 -27.32 -36.97
C LEU A 884 38.51 -26.75 -38.08
N GLN A 885 39.11 -26.08 -39.08
CA GLN A 885 38.56 -25.63 -40.35
C GLN A 885 37.08 -25.21 -40.34
N ILE A 886 36.16 -26.15 -40.54
CA ILE A 886 34.72 -25.89 -40.65
C ILE A 886 34.21 -25.15 -39.41
N PHE A 887 34.69 -25.48 -38.22
CA PHE A 887 34.25 -24.85 -36.97
C PHE A 887 34.84 -23.47 -36.71
N SER A 888 35.80 -23.00 -37.53
CA SER A 888 36.49 -21.73 -37.31
C SER A 888 35.67 -20.50 -37.70
N HIS A 889 34.59 -20.67 -38.48
CA HIS A 889 33.73 -19.59 -38.97
C HIS A 889 32.27 -19.68 -38.47
N VAL A 890 31.92 -20.75 -37.75
CA VAL A 890 30.55 -21.09 -37.38
C VAL A 890 30.13 -20.48 -36.04
N GLU A 891 28.94 -19.90 -35.95
CA GLU A 891 28.35 -19.35 -34.71
C GLU A 891 28.20 -20.44 -33.62
N ARG A 892 28.36 -20.06 -32.34
CA ARG A 892 28.43 -21.01 -31.20
C ARG A 892 27.23 -21.97 -31.13
N GLU A 893 26.02 -21.45 -31.34
CA GLU A 893 24.78 -22.23 -31.28
C GLU A 893 24.78 -23.39 -32.28
N ILE A 894 25.35 -23.19 -33.48
CA ILE A 894 25.40 -24.22 -34.52
C ILE A 894 26.44 -25.29 -34.13
N ILE A 895 27.57 -24.89 -33.54
CA ILE A 895 28.56 -25.85 -33.02
C ILE A 895 27.95 -26.70 -31.90
N GLU A 896 27.23 -26.10 -30.96
CA GLU A 896 26.53 -26.82 -29.88
C GLU A 896 25.48 -27.80 -30.44
N ASN A 897 24.71 -27.39 -31.45
CA ASN A 897 23.76 -28.27 -32.14
C ASN A 897 24.45 -29.44 -32.86
N ILE A 898 25.63 -29.21 -33.46
CA ILE A 898 26.41 -30.29 -34.09
C ILE A 898 26.96 -31.25 -33.04
N LEU A 899 27.47 -30.72 -31.91
CA LEU A 899 27.98 -31.54 -30.80
C LEU A 899 26.88 -32.42 -30.19
N ALA A 900 25.59 -32.04 -30.26
CA ALA A 900 24.50 -32.90 -29.82
C ALA A 900 24.44 -34.25 -30.54
N PHE A 901 25.00 -34.34 -31.75
CA PHE A 901 25.08 -35.56 -32.57
C PHE A 901 26.45 -36.26 -32.51
N VAL A 902 27.27 -35.91 -31.53
CA VAL A 902 28.63 -36.42 -31.36
C VAL A 902 28.72 -37.33 -30.14
N VAL A 903 29.39 -38.47 -30.31
CA VAL A 903 29.70 -39.40 -29.23
C VAL A 903 31.18 -39.27 -28.84
N PHE A 904 31.43 -39.01 -27.56
CA PHE A 904 32.78 -39.00 -27.00
C PHE A 904 33.27 -40.43 -26.77
N LYS A 905 34.46 -40.76 -27.29
CA LYS A 905 35.12 -42.06 -27.06
C LYS A 905 36.60 -41.87 -26.76
N LYS A 906 37.10 -42.70 -25.84
CA LYS A 906 38.51 -42.77 -25.47
C LYS A 906 39.07 -44.14 -25.84
N TYR A 907 40.18 -44.15 -26.57
CA TYR A 907 40.86 -45.34 -27.02
C TYR A 907 42.21 -45.49 -26.32
N SER A 908 42.54 -46.71 -25.89
CA SER A 908 43.85 -47.05 -25.34
C SER A 908 44.95 -46.96 -26.41
N ALA A 909 46.21 -46.83 -26.00
CA ALA A 909 47.33 -46.89 -26.93
C ALA A 909 47.36 -48.22 -27.70
N TYR A 910 47.83 -48.16 -28.96
CA TYR A 910 47.93 -49.26 -29.91
C TYR A 910 46.62 -49.91 -30.36
N THR A 911 45.47 -49.25 -30.16
CA THR A 911 44.16 -49.73 -30.61
C THR A 911 43.88 -49.28 -32.05
N THR A 912 43.30 -50.16 -32.88
CA THR A 912 42.83 -49.80 -34.22
C THR A 912 41.46 -49.11 -34.13
N VAL A 913 41.34 -47.93 -34.73
CA VAL A 913 40.10 -47.14 -34.74
C VAL A 913 39.68 -46.87 -36.17
N SER A 914 38.42 -47.18 -36.49
CA SER A 914 37.81 -46.91 -37.79
C SER A 914 36.57 -46.03 -37.65
N PHE A 915 36.49 -44.94 -38.41
CA PHE A 915 35.36 -43.98 -38.40
C PHE A 915 35.21 -43.26 -39.75
N GLN A 916 34.02 -42.73 -40.05
CA GLN A 916 33.78 -41.95 -41.28
C GLN A 916 34.08 -40.46 -41.12
N ALA A 917 33.77 -39.90 -39.96
CA ALA A 917 34.05 -38.51 -39.60
C ALA A 917 34.16 -38.35 -38.09
N GLY A 918 34.96 -37.39 -37.65
CA GLY A 918 35.12 -37.11 -36.22
C GLY A 918 36.14 -36.01 -35.97
N ILE A 919 36.32 -35.64 -34.71
CA ILE A 919 37.36 -34.72 -34.25
C ILE A 919 38.29 -35.52 -33.36
N LEU A 920 39.55 -35.64 -33.75
CA LEU A 920 40.60 -36.06 -32.83
C LEU A 920 40.83 -34.89 -31.88
N LEU A 921 40.59 -35.09 -30.59
CA LEU A 921 40.73 -34.04 -29.59
C LEU A 921 42.15 -34.01 -29.03
N GLN A 922 42.66 -35.18 -28.64
CA GLN A 922 43.99 -35.36 -28.05
C GLN A 922 44.54 -36.74 -28.42
N GLY A 923 45.87 -36.81 -28.59
CA GLY A 923 46.60 -38.04 -28.89
C GLY A 923 47.22 -38.04 -30.28
N ARG A 924 48.01 -39.09 -30.57
CA ARG A 924 48.72 -39.26 -31.84
C ARG A 924 48.28 -40.52 -32.58
N LEU A 925 48.07 -40.40 -33.88
CA LEU A 925 47.64 -41.48 -34.78
C LEU A 925 48.72 -41.80 -35.81
N THR A 926 48.83 -43.07 -36.17
CA THR A 926 49.62 -43.54 -37.31
C THR A 926 48.76 -44.24 -38.34
N GLU A 927 49.06 -43.98 -39.60
CA GLU A 927 48.33 -44.53 -40.73
C GLU A 927 48.74 -45.99 -40.96
N MET A 928 47.74 -46.88 -40.99
CA MET A 928 47.96 -48.29 -41.34
C MET A 928 48.00 -48.38 -42.87
N LYS A 929 49.17 -48.70 -43.45
CA LYS A 929 49.33 -48.88 -44.90
C LYS A 929 48.26 -49.84 -45.45
N GLN A 930 47.28 -49.30 -46.17
CA GLN A 930 46.39 -50.10 -47.03
C GLN A 930 46.99 -50.15 -48.43
N GLU A 931 47.34 -51.35 -48.91
CA GLU A 931 47.60 -51.59 -50.33
C GLU A 931 46.29 -51.45 -51.13
N LYS A 932 46.07 -50.28 -51.75
CA LYS A 932 45.57 -50.16 -53.13
C LYS A 932 45.50 -48.70 -53.60
N LYS A 933 46.31 -48.39 -54.60
CA LYS A 933 46.23 -47.18 -55.43
C LYS A 933 44.89 -47.13 -56.18
N VAL A 934 44.17 -46.00 -56.09
CA VAL A 934 43.37 -45.46 -57.19
C VAL A 934 43.57 -43.94 -57.21
N ARG A 935 44.01 -43.41 -58.35
CA ARG A 935 44.21 -41.98 -58.64
C ARG A 935 42.86 -41.26 -58.74
N ILE A 936 42.73 -40.08 -58.13
CA ILE A 936 41.91 -38.97 -58.63
C ILE A 936 42.69 -37.66 -58.38
N GLU A 937 42.54 -36.72 -59.31
CA GLU A 937 43.29 -35.50 -59.58
C GLU A 937 43.27 -34.43 -58.46
N GLU A 938 44.31 -33.59 -58.51
CA GLU A 938 44.80 -32.57 -57.58
C GLU A 938 43.79 -31.43 -57.32
N ASP A 939 43.52 -31.11 -56.04
CA ASP A 939 44.08 -29.93 -55.35
C ASP A 939 43.39 -29.69 -53.99
N LEU A 940 44.20 -29.37 -52.97
CA LEU A 940 43.90 -29.17 -51.55
C LEU A 940 43.56 -30.43 -50.76
N PHE A 941 44.55 -31.14 -50.22
CA PHE A 941 44.58 -31.82 -48.91
C PHE A 941 45.77 -32.80 -48.89
N ASP A 942 47.00 -32.29 -49.01
CA ASP A 942 48.20 -33.09 -48.81
C ASP A 942 48.63 -32.96 -47.34
N VAL A 943 48.16 -33.87 -46.50
CA VAL A 943 48.80 -34.12 -45.20
C VAL A 943 49.89 -35.16 -45.48
N ASN A 944 51.14 -34.74 -45.42
CA ASN A 944 52.29 -35.60 -45.66
C ASN A 944 52.42 -36.62 -44.50
N CYS A 945 51.85 -37.84 -44.66
CA CYS A 945 51.63 -38.85 -43.60
C CYS A 945 52.85 -39.66 -43.11
N ASN A 946 54.07 -39.11 -43.13
CA ASN A 946 55.25 -39.84 -42.62
C ASN A 946 55.58 -39.58 -41.15
N ASP A 947 55.04 -38.50 -40.55
CA ASP A 947 55.16 -38.20 -39.12
C ASP A 947 53.75 -38.17 -38.51
N GLY A 948 53.41 -39.10 -37.61
CA GLY A 948 52.04 -39.35 -37.12
C GLY A 948 51.22 -38.11 -36.73
N ILE A 949 49.90 -38.18 -36.96
CA ILE A 949 48.91 -37.09 -36.81
C ILE A 949 48.64 -36.79 -35.34
N GLN A 950 48.82 -35.54 -34.91
CA GLN A 950 48.56 -35.10 -33.53
C GLN A 950 47.31 -34.20 -33.47
N GLY A 951 46.43 -34.45 -32.49
CA GLY A 951 45.23 -33.63 -32.26
C GLY A 951 45.51 -32.31 -31.52
N PRO A 952 44.60 -31.31 -31.58
CA PRO A 952 43.25 -31.42 -32.12
C PRO A 952 43.19 -31.32 -33.66
N LEU A 953 42.43 -32.21 -34.32
CA LEU A 953 42.25 -32.23 -35.79
C LEU A 953 40.85 -32.69 -36.19
N LEU A 954 40.20 -31.96 -37.11
CA LEU A 954 38.91 -32.33 -37.68
C LEU A 954 39.06 -33.27 -38.89
N PHE A 955 38.41 -34.42 -38.84
CA PHE A 955 38.23 -35.35 -39.96
C PHE A 955 36.85 -35.14 -40.60
N PRO A 956 36.75 -34.53 -41.79
CA PRO A 956 35.49 -34.31 -42.46
C PRO A 956 34.90 -35.60 -43.02
N PHE A 957 33.60 -35.62 -43.29
CA PHE A 957 32.93 -36.72 -43.99
C PHE A 957 33.52 -36.90 -45.40
N ILE A 958 34.19 -38.03 -45.62
CA ILE A 958 34.67 -38.48 -46.94
C ILE A 958 34.00 -39.83 -47.29
N ASN A 959 33.93 -40.20 -48.57
CA ASN A 959 33.38 -41.49 -49.03
C ASN A 959 34.23 -42.72 -48.65
N GLN A 960 35.18 -42.58 -47.72
CA GLN A 960 36.07 -43.65 -47.25
C GLN A 960 36.11 -43.66 -45.72
N THR A 961 36.24 -44.84 -45.13
CA THR A 961 36.42 -45.01 -43.68
C THR A 961 37.90 -44.82 -43.34
N TYR A 962 38.21 -43.82 -42.53
CA TYR A 962 39.54 -43.64 -41.95
C TYR A 962 39.85 -44.82 -41.05
N THR A 963 41.03 -45.43 -41.20
CA THR A 963 41.51 -46.52 -40.33
C THR A 963 42.91 -46.19 -39.85
N TYR A 964 43.03 -45.88 -38.56
CA TYR A 964 44.28 -45.47 -37.92
C TYR A 964 44.59 -46.36 -36.72
N GLN A 965 45.88 -46.49 -36.40
CA GLN A 965 46.32 -47.05 -35.14
C GLN A 965 46.71 -45.90 -34.19
N THR A 966 46.24 -45.96 -32.95
CA THR A 966 46.59 -44.95 -31.94
C THR A 966 48.01 -45.21 -31.41
N GLU A 967 48.93 -44.25 -31.45
CA GLU A 967 50.24 -44.38 -30.79
C GLU A 967 50.14 -44.12 -29.28
N THR A 968 49.30 -43.16 -28.90
CA THR A 968 49.04 -42.78 -27.51
C THR A 968 47.57 -43.01 -27.17
N VAL A 969 47.17 -42.81 -25.91
CA VAL A 969 45.75 -42.71 -25.56
C VAL A 969 45.14 -41.57 -26.38
N CYS A 970 44.07 -41.86 -27.11
CA CYS A 970 43.42 -40.89 -28.00
C CYS A 970 41.98 -40.64 -27.58
N SER A 971 41.58 -39.37 -27.55
CA SER A 971 40.21 -38.92 -27.26
C SER A 971 39.56 -38.40 -28.54
N PHE A 972 38.36 -38.88 -28.83
CA PHE A 972 37.63 -38.58 -30.06
C PHE A 972 36.22 -38.09 -29.78
N PHE A 973 35.80 -37.14 -30.61
CA PHE A 973 34.41 -36.85 -30.90
C PHE A 973 34.03 -37.50 -32.23
N LEU A 974 33.29 -38.60 -32.19
CA LEU A 974 32.83 -39.28 -33.40
C LEU A 974 31.44 -38.78 -33.77
N PHE A 975 31.23 -38.40 -35.03
CA PHE A 975 29.91 -38.01 -35.52
C PHE A 975 29.03 -39.26 -35.70
N ASP A 976 27.72 -39.14 -35.39
CA ASP A 976 26.76 -40.20 -35.71
C ASP A 976 26.51 -40.26 -37.23
N ASP A 977 26.87 -41.40 -37.84
CA ASP A 977 26.74 -41.64 -39.27
C ASP A 977 25.28 -41.54 -39.76
N ASN A 978 24.30 -41.86 -38.89
CA ASN A 978 22.87 -41.75 -39.22
C ASN A 978 22.37 -40.30 -39.33
N LYS A 979 23.16 -39.35 -38.82
CA LYS A 979 22.83 -37.91 -38.75
C LYS A 979 23.64 -37.06 -39.72
N LYS A 980 24.40 -37.70 -40.63
CA LYS A 980 25.25 -37.06 -41.65
C LYS A 980 24.54 -35.96 -42.45
N GLU A 981 23.32 -36.21 -42.93
CA GLU A 981 22.58 -35.21 -43.73
C GLU A 981 22.15 -33.98 -42.92
N GLU A 982 21.79 -34.14 -41.65
CA GLU A 982 21.44 -33.02 -40.75
C GLU A 982 22.67 -32.17 -40.41
N ILE A 983 23.79 -32.80 -40.10
CA ILE A 983 25.06 -32.12 -39.80
C ILE A 983 25.54 -31.33 -41.03
N MET A 984 25.48 -31.93 -42.22
CA MET A 984 25.87 -31.25 -43.47
C MET A 984 24.92 -30.11 -43.84
N LYS A 985 23.61 -30.24 -43.57
CA LYS A 985 22.65 -29.14 -43.75
C LYS A 985 22.96 -27.97 -42.82
N LEU A 986 23.24 -28.21 -41.54
CA LEU A 986 23.59 -27.15 -40.58
C LEU A 986 24.82 -26.36 -41.04
N ILE A 987 25.86 -27.07 -41.51
CA ILE A 987 27.10 -26.45 -42.01
C ILE A 987 26.88 -25.71 -43.36
N GLN A 988 26.06 -26.25 -44.27
CA GLN A 988 25.79 -25.62 -45.56
C GLN A 988 24.90 -24.37 -45.45
N THR A 989 23.92 -24.39 -44.54
CA THR A 989 23.01 -23.26 -44.31
C THR A 989 23.80 -22.00 -43.92
N GLU A 990 24.82 -22.17 -43.09
CA GLU A 990 25.66 -21.06 -42.65
C GLU A 990 26.69 -20.61 -43.70
N ARG A 991 27.34 -21.54 -44.43
CA ARG A 991 28.18 -21.14 -45.58
C ARG A 991 27.41 -20.33 -46.63
N SER A 992 26.10 -20.58 -46.78
CA SER A 992 25.23 -19.81 -47.67
C SER A 992 24.85 -18.43 -47.11
N SER A 993 24.65 -18.32 -45.79
CA SER A 993 24.36 -17.05 -45.11
C SER A 993 25.60 -16.17 -45.03
N GLU A 994 26.78 -16.75 -44.82
CA GLU A 994 28.08 -16.08 -44.79
C GLU A 994 28.46 -15.56 -46.18
N ARG A 995 28.27 -16.36 -47.25
CA ARG A 995 28.41 -15.89 -48.65
C ARG A 995 27.44 -14.77 -49.00
N ARG A 996 26.23 -14.76 -48.43
CA ARG A 996 25.27 -13.65 -48.56
C ARG A 996 25.73 -12.40 -47.81
N ARG A 997 26.24 -12.54 -46.58
CA ARG A 997 26.80 -11.43 -45.77
C ARG A 997 28.07 -10.85 -46.40
N THR A 998 28.97 -11.68 -46.91
CA THR A 998 30.18 -11.22 -47.62
C THR A 998 29.84 -10.60 -48.96
N ARG A 999 28.87 -11.14 -49.75
CA ARG A 999 28.36 -10.45 -50.95
C ARG A 999 27.77 -9.09 -50.64
N LEU A 1000 26.94 -8.98 -49.60
CA LEU A 1000 26.40 -7.70 -49.13
C LEU A 1000 27.51 -6.74 -48.69
N GLN A 1001 28.56 -7.21 -48.01
CA GLN A 1001 29.70 -6.39 -47.62
C GLN A 1001 30.61 -5.99 -48.80
N THR A 1002 30.78 -6.84 -49.82
CA THR A 1002 31.49 -6.48 -51.06
C THR A 1002 30.66 -5.53 -51.92
N ASP A 1003 29.34 -5.69 -52.00
CA ASP A 1003 28.44 -4.76 -52.70
C ASP A 1003 28.38 -3.40 -51.97
N LEU A 1004 28.49 -3.40 -50.64
CA LEU A 1004 28.68 -2.18 -49.84
C LEU A 1004 30.08 -1.56 -50.00
N ARG A 1005 31.14 -2.35 -50.27
CA ARG A 1005 32.49 -1.81 -50.55
C ARG A 1005 32.63 -1.27 -51.98
N VAL A 1006 31.99 -1.89 -52.96
CA VAL A 1006 31.98 -1.41 -54.35
C VAL A 1006 31.17 -0.12 -54.47
N SER A 1007 30.07 0.02 -53.72
CA SER A 1007 29.28 1.27 -53.69
C SER A 1007 29.95 2.44 -52.94
N VAL A 1008 30.92 2.18 -52.05
CA VAL A 1008 31.65 3.22 -51.31
C VAL A 1008 32.88 3.75 -52.07
N SER A 1009 33.29 3.10 -53.16
CA SER A 1009 34.43 3.53 -53.99
C SER A 1009 34.10 4.57 -55.09
N GLY A 1010 32.82 4.93 -55.24
CA GLY A 1010 32.38 5.98 -56.15
C GLY A 1010 31.32 6.86 -55.48
N VAL A 1011 31.54 8.17 -55.53
CA VAL A 1011 30.62 9.27 -55.16
C VAL A 1011 30.88 9.91 -53.79
N ASN A 1012 31.26 11.18 -53.88
CA ASN A 1012 31.50 12.13 -52.81
C ASN A 1012 30.24 12.48 -52.01
N ARG A 1013 30.44 12.60 -50.69
CA ARG A 1013 29.76 13.45 -49.70
C ARG A 1013 28.46 14.16 -50.14
N GLN A 1014 27.32 13.58 -49.75
CA GLN A 1014 26.19 14.28 -49.11
C GLN A 1014 25.05 13.30 -48.78
N SER A 1015 24.44 13.49 -47.61
CA SER A 1015 23.20 12.85 -47.11
C SER A 1015 23.20 11.34 -46.88
N PHE A 1016 23.12 10.92 -45.61
CA PHE A 1016 22.67 9.57 -45.23
C PHE A 1016 21.49 9.66 -44.26
N GLY A 1017 20.32 9.36 -44.82
CA GLY A 1017 19.13 8.89 -44.10
C GLY A 1017 18.75 7.49 -44.61
N PHE A 1018 17.88 6.82 -43.85
CA PHE A 1018 17.29 5.47 -44.06
C PHE A 1018 18.19 4.29 -43.66
N SER A 1019 17.70 3.16 -43.14
CA SER A 1019 16.45 2.73 -42.47
C SER A 1019 16.62 1.22 -42.27
N TYR A 1020 16.45 0.69 -41.06
CA TYR A 1020 16.38 -0.76 -40.84
C TYR A 1020 15.02 -1.13 -40.23
N LEU A 1021 14.21 -1.82 -41.04
CA LEU A 1021 12.98 -2.50 -40.64
C LEU A 1021 13.28 -4.00 -40.50
N LEU A 1022 13.22 -4.50 -39.28
CA LEU A 1022 13.11 -5.93 -38.98
C LEU A 1022 11.63 -6.28 -38.87
N ARG A 1023 11.16 -7.25 -39.67
CA ARG A 1023 9.95 -8.05 -39.37
C ARG A 1023 10.37 -9.50 -39.13
N PRO A 1024 9.80 -10.18 -38.13
CA PRO A 1024 10.16 -11.55 -37.77
C PRO A 1024 9.42 -12.59 -38.63
N SER A 1025 10.11 -13.72 -38.82
CA SER A 1025 9.65 -14.96 -39.44
C SER A 1025 8.62 -15.70 -38.60
N LYS A 1026 7.52 -16.16 -39.22
CA LYS A 1026 6.65 -17.24 -38.75
C LYS A 1026 6.70 -18.40 -39.75
N VAL A 1027 6.88 -19.61 -39.23
CA VAL A 1027 6.78 -20.95 -39.85
C VAL A 1027 6.03 -21.78 -38.80
N ASN A 1028 5.11 -22.71 -39.02
CA ASN A 1028 4.23 -23.20 -40.10
C ASN A 1028 3.12 -23.99 -39.37
N LEU A 1029 1.97 -24.25 -40.01
CA LEU A 1029 1.29 -25.58 -40.02
C LEU A 1029 -0.05 -25.51 -40.78
N ASP A 1030 -0.09 -26.31 -41.85
CA ASP A 1030 -1.19 -27.08 -42.48
C ASP A 1030 -2.45 -26.37 -43.02
N ILE A 1031 -2.62 -26.28 -44.35
CA ILE A 1031 -3.18 -27.29 -45.30
C ILE A 1031 -4.67 -27.57 -45.06
N ASN A 1032 -5.57 -26.94 -45.82
CA ASN A 1032 -6.39 -27.61 -46.85
C ASN A 1032 -7.37 -26.65 -47.55
N ASP A 1033 -7.21 -26.58 -48.87
CA ASP A 1033 -8.25 -26.62 -49.92
C ASP A 1033 -9.65 -26.02 -49.72
N SER A 1034 -9.96 -25.12 -50.66
CA SER A 1034 -11.11 -25.16 -51.59
C SER A 1034 -12.12 -24.01 -51.54
N LYS A 1035 -12.22 -23.30 -52.69
CA LYS A 1035 -13.41 -22.66 -53.31
C LYS A 1035 -14.10 -21.58 -52.46
N HIS A 1036 -14.10 -20.30 -52.83
CA HIS A 1036 -14.71 -19.72 -54.03
C HIS A 1036 -14.35 -18.25 -54.20
#